data_AF-A0A178CAP3-F1
#
_entry.id   AF-A0A178CAP3-F1
#
_cell.length_a   1.000
_cell.length_b   1.000
_cell.length_c   1.000
_cell.angle_alpha   90.00
_cell.angle_beta   90.00
_cell.angle_gamma   90.00
#
_symmetry.space_group_name_H-M   'P 1'
#
loop_
_entity.id
_entity.type
_entity.pdbx_description
1 polymer ?
#
loop_
_entity_poly.entity_id
_entity_poly.type
_entity_poly.pdbx_seq_one_letter_code
_entity_poly.pdbx_strand_id
1 'polypeptide(L)'
;MSSTKFTMEYSRVGRAGLKVSKIILGGMSFGSSEWQDWVLDEKSSLPIIEHAYKAGINTWDTADIYSHGESERILGQAIKKLNIPRENIVIMTKAYFALSQDGHQIPLTECMVNDGHLTNRVGLSRKKLFDAVDACVERLGTYIDIFQIHRLDRDVPKEELMRTLNDLVNSGKVRYIGASSMSAWEFQQLQAIADKNGWHKFISMQNYLNLLYREEEREMLPYCEDTGVGILPWSPLAGGMLARPWGSTTKRDETDQHKLPHGMVEVQKIIVERVEELARKKGVPMSAISTAWVLRKGACPILGLTSKERIDDAVLALQVNLTDEETRKTEEEDDLKRVDGFKSGGNSRDIVEHMKSTGTNLVVFFGSQTGTAQDYAGKLAKEGHSRFGLKTLVADIEDYDYENLVDFPSDSAAIFVLATYGEGEPTDNAVDFWQFITDQNPPFASDKETPLSSLKYAMFGLGNSTYEHFNAVVRKVDSCLEAHGASRLCETGEGDDGGNKTTEEDFLTWKETMWKRLASEMHLEECEQVYEPSFDVQEKETQSDAPLVYLGEPNSTHLSGEQRGPFGAHNPYLAPIVESFELFTVPGRNCLHIEFDIGDSTLAYQTGDHLGVWPMNADVEVERFLRVFGLWDKRNTVVEIKADSQGKVPFPTPTTYEAAVRYYLEICVPVSRQFVGMLAQFSPSEDARKQLAKLGSDKEYFHQGVAAKCLNLAQLLEAISPTLPFSDVPFSAIIENIRRLQPRYYSISSSSLVQSHKISITAVVESRQVASETKYLKGVATNYLLALKQKRSGEVNPDPYGRTYHLEGPRGKYTLKVPVYVRPSTFKLPSDASLPVIMVGPGTGVAPFRAFVQERAFLAKSGQEVGQTVLFFGCRRRSEDFLYEKEWQDYKDALGEKFQLFTAFSRETSQKVYVQHLLAEQSDLIYSLLQHKAYFYVCGDAAHMAKDVNEALAHLEEYQGIDKTLGFLNMPKSTDHKAEFAKEEEEILEQLYKGWLRYWNKESMHDPGANQSRRFYDFKEMLSYDMFGTTMRGKFKEHFENVFPYYVDGQMEYKDLEIVVLSPTHAFTTCYQHTWGKAGGDPFNITFRRTGIARKQDGQWKWIHEHLSFPVNMATRQADYNCESNALESFKFQE
;
A
#
# COMPACT_ATOMS: atom_id res chain seq x y z
N MET A 1 -31.57 -37.25 43.28
CA MET A 1 -31.54 -35.77 43.44
C MET A 1 -32.77 -35.22 42.76
N SER A 2 -33.43 -34.23 43.37
CA SER A 2 -34.72 -33.65 42.95
C SER A 2 -34.74 -33.26 41.47
N SER A 3 -35.82 -33.61 40.75
CA SER A 3 -36.03 -33.30 39.34
C SER A 3 -36.30 -31.81 39.13
N THR A 4 -35.26 -30.98 39.12
CA THR A 4 -35.34 -29.67 38.47
C THR A 4 -35.49 -29.90 36.98
N LYS A 5 -36.73 -29.84 36.47
CA LYS A 5 -36.99 -29.78 35.03
C LYS A 5 -36.32 -28.53 34.48
N PHE A 6 -35.22 -28.70 33.76
CA PHE A 6 -34.57 -27.62 33.03
C PHE A 6 -35.58 -27.04 32.01
N THR A 7 -35.72 -25.72 31.96
CA THR A 7 -36.70 -25.05 31.09
C THR A 7 -35.96 -24.42 29.91
N MET A 8 -36.37 -24.74 28.68
CA MET A 8 -35.82 -24.14 27.46
C MET A 8 -36.11 -22.63 27.41
N GLU A 9 -35.14 -21.87 26.90
CA GLU A 9 -35.26 -20.45 26.64
C GLU A 9 -35.43 -20.16 25.14
N TYR A 10 -36.13 -19.08 24.82
CA TYR A 10 -36.42 -18.67 23.45
C TYR A 10 -35.97 -17.22 23.21
N SER A 11 -35.32 -16.98 22.08
CA SER A 11 -34.80 -15.67 21.66
C SER A 11 -35.42 -15.26 20.32
N ARG A 12 -35.43 -13.97 20.02
CA ARG A 12 -35.73 -13.50 18.66
C ARG A 12 -34.54 -13.78 17.76
N VAL A 13 -34.80 -14.02 16.48
CA VAL A 13 -33.75 -14.06 15.45
C VAL A 13 -33.38 -12.62 15.09
N GLY A 14 -32.40 -12.05 15.79
CA GLY A 14 -32.04 -10.64 15.66
C GLY A 14 -33.24 -9.73 15.96
N ARG A 15 -33.51 -8.77 15.07
CA ARG A 15 -34.68 -7.87 15.14
C ARG A 15 -35.97 -8.48 14.55
N ALA A 16 -35.92 -9.70 14.02
CA ALA A 16 -37.08 -10.32 13.38
C ALA A 16 -38.20 -10.65 14.39
N GLY A 17 -39.43 -10.75 13.86
CA GLY A 17 -40.61 -11.21 14.59
C GLY A 17 -40.51 -12.65 15.10
N LEU A 18 -39.74 -13.48 14.38
CA LEU A 18 -39.56 -14.91 14.61
C LEU A 18 -38.75 -15.19 15.88
N LYS A 19 -39.20 -16.16 16.68
CA LYS A 19 -38.46 -16.67 17.83
C LYS A 19 -37.97 -18.09 17.58
N VAL A 20 -36.79 -18.39 18.11
CA VAL A 20 -36.15 -19.72 18.05
C VAL A 20 -35.79 -20.17 19.46
N SER A 21 -35.76 -21.49 19.70
CA SER A 21 -35.09 -22.04 20.89
C SER A 21 -33.63 -21.62 20.91
N LYS A 22 -33.09 -21.24 22.08
CA LYS A 22 -31.68 -20.82 22.23
C LYS A 22 -30.69 -21.93 21.83
N ILE A 23 -31.10 -23.19 21.93
CA ILE A 23 -30.41 -24.33 21.35
C ILE A 23 -31.13 -24.76 20.08
N ILE A 24 -30.39 -25.01 18.99
CA ILE A 24 -30.94 -25.48 17.72
C ILE A 24 -30.50 -26.93 17.47
N LEU A 25 -31.44 -27.78 17.06
CA LEU A 25 -31.15 -29.16 16.69
C LEU A 25 -30.57 -29.23 15.27
N GLY A 26 -29.32 -29.65 15.13
CA GLY A 26 -28.65 -29.84 13.85
C GLY A 26 -28.94 -31.21 13.23
N GLY A 27 -29.50 -31.21 12.03
CA GLY A 27 -29.97 -32.39 11.29
C GLY A 27 -28.89 -33.15 10.53
N MET A 28 -27.64 -32.69 10.53
CA MET A 28 -26.51 -33.41 9.90
C MET A 28 -26.32 -34.82 10.47
N SER A 29 -26.81 -35.07 11.69
CA SER A 29 -26.74 -36.38 12.34
C SER A 29 -27.86 -37.35 11.92
N PHE A 30 -28.81 -36.94 11.08
CA PHE A 30 -29.96 -37.75 10.69
C PHE A 30 -29.95 -38.03 9.18
N GLY A 31 -30.04 -39.28 8.78
CA GLY A 31 -29.94 -39.70 7.37
C GLY A 31 -29.53 -41.16 7.22
N SER A 32 -28.84 -41.50 6.14
CA SER A 32 -28.30 -42.83 5.91
C SER A 32 -26.86 -42.94 6.40
N SER A 33 -26.50 -44.07 7.01
CA SER A 33 -25.11 -44.39 7.34
C SER A 33 -24.24 -44.58 6.09
N GLU A 34 -24.84 -44.79 4.92
CA GLU A 34 -24.11 -44.83 3.64
C GLU A 34 -23.52 -43.46 3.27
N TRP A 35 -24.09 -42.38 3.80
CA TRP A 35 -23.52 -41.04 3.62
C TRP A 35 -22.34 -40.81 4.56
N GLN A 36 -22.51 -41.13 5.84
CA GLN A 36 -21.45 -41.10 6.84
C GLN A 36 -21.75 -42.13 7.93
N ASP A 37 -20.76 -42.94 8.31
CA ASP A 37 -20.93 -44.07 9.23
C ASP A 37 -21.50 -43.71 10.62
N TRP A 38 -21.40 -42.46 11.03
CA TRP A 38 -21.86 -41.96 12.33
C TRP A 38 -23.28 -41.36 12.30
N VAL A 39 -23.91 -41.28 11.12
CA VAL A 39 -25.26 -40.75 10.93
C VAL A 39 -26.31 -41.76 11.38
N LEU A 40 -27.40 -41.26 11.97
CA LEU A 40 -28.50 -42.05 12.50
C LEU A 40 -29.60 -42.19 11.44
N ASP A 41 -30.02 -43.43 11.20
CA ASP A 41 -31.20 -43.73 10.38
C ASP A 41 -32.50 -43.17 10.98
N GLU A 42 -33.58 -43.21 10.22
CA GLU A 42 -34.89 -42.71 10.65
C GLU A 42 -35.32 -43.32 11.99
N LYS A 43 -35.16 -44.65 12.13
CA LYS A 43 -35.56 -45.39 13.33
C LYS A 43 -34.81 -44.91 14.58
N SER A 44 -33.53 -44.57 14.44
CA SER A 44 -32.68 -44.09 15.53
C SER A 44 -32.83 -42.59 15.77
N SER A 45 -33.19 -41.83 14.74
CA SER A 45 -33.36 -40.37 14.77
C SER A 45 -34.67 -39.94 15.44
N LEU A 46 -35.78 -40.64 15.16
CA LEU A 46 -37.11 -40.26 15.69
C LEU A 46 -37.17 -40.16 17.22
N PRO A 47 -36.62 -41.09 18.02
CA PRO A 47 -36.59 -40.96 19.48
C PRO A 47 -35.74 -39.79 19.99
N ILE A 48 -34.72 -39.39 19.24
CA ILE A 48 -33.85 -38.25 19.58
C ILE A 48 -34.57 -36.93 19.29
N ILE A 49 -35.23 -36.82 18.13
CA ILE A 49 -36.04 -35.66 17.76
C ILE A 49 -37.21 -35.49 18.74
N GLU A 50 -37.87 -36.59 19.13
CA GLU A 50 -38.94 -36.58 20.13
C GLU A 50 -38.45 -36.05 21.48
N HIS A 51 -37.29 -36.50 21.94
CA HIS A 51 -36.70 -36.05 23.20
C HIS A 51 -36.30 -34.58 23.14
N ALA A 52 -35.68 -34.13 22.04
CA ALA A 52 -35.33 -32.73 21.81
C ALA A 52 -36.57 -31.82 21.85
N TYR A 53 -37.64 -32.22 21.16
CA TYR A 53 -38.90 -31.48 21.16
C TYR A 53 -39.53 -31.43 22.56
N LYS A 54 -39.56 -32.56 23.28
CA LYS A 54 -40.05 -32.62 24.67
C LYS A 54 -39.22 -31.79 25.64
N ALA A 55 -37.93 -31.60 25.36
CA ALA A 55 -37.03 -30.72 26.10
C ALA A 55 -37.20 -29.23 25.71
N GLY A 56 -38.07 -28.92 24.72
CA GLY A 56 -38.37 -27.56 24.26
C GLY A 56 -37.55 -27.10 23.06
N ILE A 57 -36.62 -27.91 22.54
CA ILE A 57 -35.84 -27.62 21.33
C ILE A 57 -36.75 -27.79 20.10
N ASN A 58 -37.36 -26.68 19.68
CA ASN A 58 -38.33 -26.64 18.59
C ASN A 58 -37.80 -25.93 17.33
N THR A 59 -36.54 -25.51 17.32
CA THR A 59 -35.85 -25.03 16.12
C THR A 59 -34.94 -26.12 15.59
N TRP A 60 -35.12 -26.50 14.32
CA TRP A 60 -34.37 -27.57 13.66
C TRP A 60 -33.69 -27.02 12.41
N ASP A 61 -32.39 -27.26 12.29
CA ASP A 61 -31.54 -26.84 11.16
C ASP A 61 -31.10 -28.05 10.35
N THR A 62 -31.20 -27.99 9.03
CA THR A 62 -30.70 -29.03 8.13
C THR A 62 -30.11 -28.40 6.85
N ALA A 63 -29.85 -29.20 5.82
CA ALA A 63 -29.47 -28.77 4.49
C ALA A 63 -29.87 -29.82 3.46
N ASP A 64 -30.11 -29.40 2.21
CA ASP A 64 -30.48 -30.29 1.12
C ASP A 64 -29.42 -31.39 0.86
N ILE A 65 -28.15 -31.07 1.08
CA ILE A 65 -27.04 -32.00 0.90
C ILE A 65 -26.93 -33.06 2.02
N TYR A 66 -27.53 -32.84 3.19
CA TYR A 66 -27.40 -33.76 4.33
C TYR A 66 -28.08 -35.09 4.02
N SER A 67 -27.24 -36.11 3.81
CA SER A 67 -27.64 -37.43 3.33
C SER A 67 -28.54 -37.35 2.09
N HIS A 68 -28.21 -36.48 1.13
CA HIS A 68 -28.97 -36.30 -0.12
C HIS A 68 -30.46 -35.99 0.12
N GLY A 69 -30.71 -35.10 1.06
CA GLY A 69 -32.05 -34.65 1.45
C GLY A 69 -32.78 -35.60 2.39
N GLU A 70 -32.16 -36.72 2.80
CA GLU A 70 -32.80 -37.65 3.72
C GLU A 70 -33.02 -37.07 5.11
N SER A 71 -32.12 -36.17 5.56
CA SER A 71 -32.32 -35.42 6.80
C SER A 71 -33.64 -34.64 6.80
N GLU A 72 -33.97 -33.97 5.68
CA GLU A 72 -35.23 -33.25 5.51
C GLU A 72 -36.45 -34.19 5.54
N ARG A 73 -36.34 -35.36 4.91
CA ARG A 73 -37.41 -36.38 4.94
C ARG A 73 -37.66 -36.89 6.34
N ILE A 74 -36.59 -37.19 7.09
CA ILE A 74 -36.69 -37.67 8.48
C ILE A 74 -37.35 -36.60 9.37
N LEU A 75 -36.97 -35.32 9.24
CA LEU A 75 -37.63 -34.23 9.97
C LEU A 75 -39.12 -34.11 9.59
N GLY A 76 -39.46 -34.20 8.30
CA GLY A 76 -40.84 -34.23 7.83
C GLY A 76 -41.65 -35.41 8.38
N GLN A 77 -41.03 -36.60 8.47
CA GLN A 77 -41.63 -37.78 9.08
C GLN A 77 -41.80 -37.62 10.59
N ALA A 78 -40.84 -37.00 11.28
CA ALA A 78 -40.94 -36.73 12.71
C ALA A 78 -42.17 -35.88 13.05
N ILE A 79 -42.44 -34.83 12.26
CA ILE A 79 -43.63 -33.98 12.42
C ILE A 79 -44.91 -34.82 12.38
N LYS A 80 -45.03 -35.68 11.37
CA LYS A 80 -46.21 -36.52 11.13
C LYS A 80 -46.36 -37.61 12.19
N LYS A 81 -45.29 -38.38 12.45
CA LYS A 81 -45.32 -39.56 13.33
C LYS A 81 -45.43 -39.19 14.80
N LEU A 82 -44.83 -38.06 15.21
CA LEU A 82 -44.88 -37.57 16.59
C LEU A 82 -46.04 -36.60 16.83
N ASN A 83 -46.85 -36.32 15.79
CA ASN A 83 -47.99 -35.39 15.84
C ASN A 83 -47.59 -34.01 16.39
N ILE A 84 -46.46 -33.48 15.90
CA ILE A 84 -45.94 -32.17 16.31
C ILE A 84 -46.67 -31.09 15.51
N PRO A 85 -47.33 -30.11 16.16
CA PRO A 85 -47.97 -29.01 15.45
C PRO A 85 -46.93 -28.19 14.68
N ARG A 86 -47.13 -28.03 13.37
CA ARG A 86 -46.15 -27.39 12.48
C ARG A 86 -45.91 -25.93 12.86
N GLU A 87 -46.94 -25.25 13.36
CA GLU A 87 -46.90 -23.86 13.82
C GLU A 87 -46.03 -23.64 15.07
N ASN A 88 -45.70 -24.72 15.80
CA ASN A 88 -44.91 -24.65 17.03
C ASN A 88 -43.40 -24.89 16.82
N ILE A 89 -42.97 -25.17 15.59
CA ILE A 89 -41.58 -25.47 15.25
C ILE A 89 -41.05 -24.51 14.18
N VAL A 90 -39.73 -24.29 14.20
CA VAL A 90 -39.01 -23.51 13.19
C VAL A 90 -38.06 -24.45 12.44
N ILE A 91 -38.20 -24.53 11.12
CA ILE A 91 -37.35 -25.37 10.27
C ILE A 91 -36.49 -24.49 9.36
N MET A 92 -35.19 -24.71 9.43
CA MET A 92 -34.19 -24.05 8.60
C MET A 92 -33.53 -25.07 7.68
N THR A 93 -33.36 -24.72 6.41
CA THR A 93 -32.61 -25.55 5.44
C THR A 93 -31.77 -24.66 4.53
N LYS A 94 -30.90 -25.27 3.72
CA LYS A 94 -29.92 -24.58 2.88
C LYS A 94 -29.73 -25.27 1.55
N ALA A 95 -29.27 -24.50 0.56
CA ALA A 95 -28.81 -25.02 -0.72
C ALA A 95 -27.53 -24.31 -1.20
N TYR A 96 -26.67 -25.07 -1.87
CA TYR A 96 -25.54 -24.59 -2.69
C TYR A 96 -24.97 -25.76 -3.50
N PHE A 97 -24.69 -26.87 -2.84
CA PHE A 97 -24.02 -28.03 -3.42
C PHE A 97 -24.90 -28.79 -4.42
N ALA A 98 -24.26 -29.51 -5.34
CA ALA A 98 -24.96 -30.50 -6.16
C ALA A 98 -25.30 -31.76 -5.35
N LEU A 99 -26.52 -32.27 -5.55
CA LEU A 99 -26.95 -33.58 -5.06
C LEU A 99 -26.77 -34.60 -6.18
N SER A 100 -26.46 -35.86 -5.86
CA SER A 100 -26.41 -36.92 -6.87
C SER A 100 -27.80 -37.32 -7.35
N GLN A 101 -27.88 -37.94 -8.54
CA GLN A 101 -29.15 -38.49 -9.07
C GLN A 101 -29.36 -39.95 -8.67
N ASP A 102 -28.28 -40.67 -8.36
CA ASP A 102 -28.25 -42.09 -8.05
C ASP A 102 -28.11 -42.37 -6.53
N GLY A 103 -28.05 -41.32 -5.71
CA GLY A 103 -27.97 -41.43 -4.24
C GLY A 103 -26.54 -41.60 -3.70
N HIS A 104 -25.52 -41.68 -4.57
CA HIS A 104 -24.12 -41.76 -4.13
C HIS A 104 -23.58 -40.40 -3.70
N GLN A 105 -22.65 -40.36 -2.74
CA GLN A 105 -22.03 -39.10 -2.33
C GLN A 105 -21.07 -38.60 -3.40
N ILE A 106 -21.38 -37.44 -3.98
CA ILE A 106 -20.43 -36.69 -4.80
C ILE A 106 -19.35 -36.13 -3.86
N PRO A 107 -18.05 -36.29 -4.16
CA PRO A 107 -16.98 -35.67 -3.40
C PRO A 107 -17.22 -34.16 -3.23
N LEU A 108 -16.95 -33.60 -2.04
CA LEU A 108 -17.24 -32.19 -1.75
C LEU A 108 -16.60 -31.24 -2.78
N THR A 109 -15.36 -31.53 -3.21
CA THR A 109 -14.62 -30.77 -4.22
C THR A 109 -15.31 -30.74 -5.58
N GLU A 110 -16.05 -31.79 -5.93
CA GLU A 110 -16.76 -31.88 -7.20
C GLU A 110 -18.14 -31.24 -7.12
N CYS A 111 -18.88 -31.44 -6.02
CA CYS A 111 -20.21 -30.85 -5.84
C CYS A 111 -20.20 -29.33 -5.55
N MET A 112 -19.03 -28.70 -5.58
CA MET A 112 -18.80 -27.26 -5.48
C MET A 112 -18.47 -26.59 -6.81
N VAL A 113 -18.28 -27.36 -7.89
CA VAL A 113 -17.93 -26.85 -9.22
C VAL A 113 -19.15 -26.87 -10.12
N ASN A 114 -19.56 -25.69 -10.59
CA ASN A 114 -20.69 -25.54 -11.50
C ASN A 114 -20.28 -25.75 -12.97
N ASP A 115 -19.85 -26.96 -13.32
CA ASP A 115 -19.38 -27.29 -14.67
C ASP A 115 -19.70 -28.74 -15.07
N GLY A 116 -19.51 -29.08 -16.34
CA GLY A 116 -19.67 -30.43 -16.89
C GLY A 116 -21.06 -31.00 -16.63
N HIS A 117 -21.13 -32.22 -16.10
CA HIS A 117 -22.40 -32.90 -15.81
C HIS A 117 -23.16 -32.32 -14.59
N LEU A 118 -22.53 -31.42 -13.82
CA LEU A 118 -23.11 -30.70 -12.69
C LEU A 118 -23.52 -29.26 -13.03
N THR A 119 -23.41 -28.85 -14.30
CA THR A 119 -23.84 -27.54 -14.79
C THR A 119 -25.28 -27.21 -14.35
N ASN A 120 -25.46 -26.02 -13.77
CA ASN A 120 -26.70 -25.51 -13.17
C ASN A 120 -27.22 -26.29 -11.94
N ARG A 121 -26.41 -27.18 -11.37
CA ARG A 121 -26.78 -27.98 -10.18
C ARG A 121 -26.05 -27.56 -8.91
N VAL A 122 -25.07 -26.68 -9.04
CA VAL A 122 -24.28 -26.06 -7.96
C VAL A 122 -24.51 -24.54 -7.98
N GLY A 123 -24.32 -23.89 -6.84
CA GLY A 123 -24.31 -22.44 -6.70
C GLY A 123 -25.67 -21.86 -6.33
N LEU A 124 -25.82 -20.56 -6.56
CA LEU A 124 -26.98 -19.77 -6.14
C LEU A 124 -27.71 -19.09 -7.32
N SER A 125 -27.53 -19.61 -8.53
CA SER A 125 -28.26 -19.10 -9.71
C SER A 125 -29.77 -19.20 -9.48
N ARG A 126 -30.54 -18.33 -10.15
CA ARG A 126 -32.00 -18.35 -10.04
C ARG A 126 -32.58 -19.74 -10.29
N LYS A 127 -32.13 -20.40 -11.36
CA LYS A 127 -32.61 -21.74 -11.73
C LYS A 127 -32.38 -22.74 -10.60
N LYS A 128 -31.15 -22.82 -10.08
CA LYS A 128 -30.77 -23.77 -9.04
C LYS A 128 -31.56 -23.53 -7.75
N LEU A 129 -31.73 -22.28 -7.33
CA LEU A 129 -32.42 -21.99 -6.06
C LEU A 129 -33.90 -22.32 -6.10
N PHE A 130 -34.60 -22.05 -7.21
CA PHE A 130 -36.00 -22.47 -7.37
C PHE A 130 -36.14 -23.99 -7.36
N ASP A 131 -35.30 -24.70 -8.11
CA ASP A 131 -35.31 -26.18 -8.14
C ASP A 131 -35.01 -26.77 -6.74
N ALA A 132 -34.06 -26.18 -6.01
CA ALA A 132 -33.68 -26.64 -4.67
C ALA A 132 -34.79 -26.41 -3.64
N VAL A 133 -35.39 -25.22 -3.59
CA VAL A 133 -36.47 -24.90 -2.64
C VAL A 133 -37.69 -25.79 -2.86
N ASP A 134 -38.04 -26.07 -4.12
CA ASP A 134 -39.17 -26.94 -4.44
C ASP A 134 -38.94 -28.36 -3.93
N ALA A 135 -37.73 -28.88 -4.15
CA ALA A 135 -37.34 -30.19 -3.66
C ALA A 135 -37.25 -30.25 -2.12
N CYS A 136 -36.78 -29.19 -1.46
CA CYS A 136 -36.76 -29.09 0.01
C CYS A 136 -38.19 -29.11 0.60
N VAL A 137 -39.10 -28.32 0.03
CA VAL A 137 -40.52 -28.27 0.47
C VAL A 137 -41.19 -29.63 0.28
N GLU A 138 -40.91 -30.32 -0.83
CA GLU A 138 -41.41 -31.68 -1.07
C GLU A 138 -40.89 -32.66 -0.02
N ARG A 139 -39.58 -32.69 0.24
CA ARG A 139 -38.96 -33.62 1.21
C ARG A 139 -39.42 -33.36 2.64
N LEU A 140 -39.50 -32.10 3.06
CA LEU A 140 -40.03 -31.71 4.37
C LEU A 140 -41.55 -31.98 4.48
N GLY A 141 -42.27 -31.94 3.35
CA GLY A 141 -43.72 -32.01 3.31
C GLY A 141 -44.42 -30.76 3.87
N THR A 142 -43.70 -29.63 3.96
CA THR A 142 -44.18 -28.36 4.52
C THR A 142 -43.30 -27.19 4.04
N TYR A 143 -43.74 -25.95 4.28
CA TYR A 143 -42.96 -24.74 4.03
C TYR A 143 -41.69 -24.63 4.89
N ILE A 144 -40.73 -23.81 4.44
CA ILE A 144 -39.46 -23.50 5.11
C ILE A 144 -39.61 -22.19 5.91
N ASP A 145 -39.18 -22.18 7.18
CA ASP A 145 -39.19 -20.95 7.98
C ASP A 145 -38.02 -20.04 7.63
N ILE A 146 -36.79 -20.57 7.63
CA ILE A 146 -35.60 -19.83 7.19
C ILE A 146 -34.85 -20.61 6.12
N PHE A 147 -34.75 -20.05 4.92
CA PHE A 147 -33.90 -20.60 3.86
C PHE A 147 -32.54 -19.91 3.88
N GLN A 148 -31.48 -20.67 4.14
CA GLN A 148 -30.11 -20.15 4.13
C GLN A 148 -29.47 -20.37 2.77
N ILE A 149 -28.72 -19.38 2.27
CA ILE A 149 -27.69 -19.67 1.28
C ILE A 149 -26.53 -20.38 1.98
N HIS A 150 -26.17 -21.59 1.52
CA HIS A 150 -25.21 -22.44 2.25
C HIS A 150 -23.76 -21.93 2.12
N ARG A 151 -23.43 -21.34 0.97
CA ARG A 151 -22.17 -20.62 0.69
C ARG A 151 -22.49 -19.47 -0.24
N LEU A 152 -21.69 -18.41 -0.21
CA LEU A 152 -21.77 -17.36 -1.23
C LEU A 152 -21.27 -17.89 -2.57
N ASP A 153 -22.08 -17.74 -3.60
CA ASP A 153 -21.69 -17.94 -5.00
C ASP A 153 -21.20 -16.59 -5.56
N ARG A 154 -19.91 -16.52 -5.92
CA ARG A 154 -19.27 -15.29 -6.41
C ARG A 154 -19.41 -15.10 -7.93
N ASP A 155 -19.91 -16.12 -8.63
CA ASP A 155 -20.11 -16.09 -10.09
C ASP A 155 -21.52 -15.59 -10.44
N VAL A 156 -22.45 -15.61 -9.48
CA VAL A 156 -23.82 -15.09 -9.65
C VAL A 156 -23.87 -13.60 -9.29
N PRO A 157 -24.38 -12.73 -10.17
CA PRO A 157 -24.60 -11.32 -9.84
C PRO A 157 -25.42 -11.16 -8.56
N LYS A 158 -24.93 -10.34 -7.63
CA LYS A 158 -25.52 -10.17 -6.29
C LYS A 158 -26.97 -9.68 -6.36
N GLU A 159 -27.31 -8.86 -7.35
CA GLU A 159 -28.67 -8.40 -7.63
C GLU A 159 -29.59 -9.54 -8.09
N GLU A 160 -29.10 -10.46 -8.94
CA GLU A 160 -29.87 -11.64 -9.36
C GLU A 160 -30.14 -12.55 -8.15
N LEU A 161 -29.11 -12.78 -7.34
CA LEU A 161 -29.22 -13.57 -6.11
C LEU A 161 -30.27 -12.98 -5.16
N MET A 162 -30.14 -11.70 -4.81
CA MET A 162 -31.06 -11.05 -3.88
C MET A 162 -32.48 -10.96 -4.43
N ARG A 163 -32.63 -10.72 -5.74
CA ARG A 163 -33.96 -10.76 -6.38
C ARG A 163 -34.57 -12.16 -6.31
N THR A 164 -33.78 -13.19 -6.56
CA THR A 164 -34.22 -14.59 -6.49
C THR A 164 -34.68 -14.97 -5.10
N LEU A 165 -33.90 -14.64 -4.07
CA LEU A 165 -34.27 -14.90 -2.68
C LEU A 165 -35.55 -14.15 -2.29
N ASN A 166 -35.70 -12.90 -2.73
CA ASN A 166 -36.93 -12.13 -2.53
C ASN A 166 -38.15 -12.79 -3.17
N ASP A 167 -38.01 -13.27 -4.41
CA ASP A 167 -39.11 -13.96 -5.12
C ASP A 167 -39.47 -15.29 -4.44
N LEU A 168 -38.50 -16.01 -3.86
CA LEU A 168 -38.76 -17.23 -3.09
C LEU A 168 -39.57 -16.95 -1.81
N VAL A 169 -39.28 -15.85 -1.11
CA VAL A 169 -40.11 -15.40 0.03
C VAL A 169 -41.51 -15.03 -0.45
N ASN A 170 -41.62 -14.24 -1.52
CA ASN A 170 -42.91 -13.82 -2.06
C ASN A 170 -43.76 -14.99 -2.60
N SER A 171 -43.13 -16.11 -2.97
CA SER A 171 -43.84 -17.33 -3.36
C SER A 171 -44.59 -18.01 -2.21
N GLY A 172 -44.26 -17.67 -0.96
CA GLY A 172 -44.83 -18.32 0.22
C GLY A 172 -44.30 -19.73 0.49
N LYS A 173 -43.25 -20.20 -0.22
CA LYS A 173 -42.53 -21.43 0.10
C LYS A 173 -41.54 -21.25 1.25
N VAL A 174 -40.97 -20.05 1.34
CA VAL A 174 -40.01 -19.61 2.36
C VAL A 174 -40.62 -18.45 3.15
N ARG A 175 -40.44 -18.40 4.48
CA ARG A 175 -40.92 -17.27 5.31
C ARG A 175 -39.85 -16.19 5.47
N TYR A 176 -38.61 -16.58 5.71
CA TYR A 176 -37.47 -15.71 5.91
C TYR A 176 -36.24 -16.28 5.20
N ILE A 177 -35.26 -15.41 4.96
CA ILE A 177 -33.97 -15.81 4.39
C ILE A 177 -32.85 -15.53 5.38
N GLY A 178 -31.78 -16.29 5.29
CA GLY A 178 -30.51 -15.97 5.92
C GLY A 178 -29.34 -16.48 5.08
N ALA A 179 -28.15 -16.42 5.67
CA ALA A 179 -26.90 -16.78 5.01
C ALA A 179 -26.04 -17.68 5.90
N SER A 180 -25.07 -18.36 5.29
CA SER A 180 -24.04 -19.14 5.98
C SER A 180 -22.67 -18.84 5.39
N SER A 181 -21.72 -18.50 6.26
CA SER A 181 -20.27 -18.36 6.01
C SER A 181 -19.89 -17.58 4.74
N MET A 182 -19.58 -16.30 4.90
CA MET A 182 -18.98 -15.41 3.89
C MET A 182 -18.25 -14.25 4.59
N SER A 183 -17.52 -13.41 3.87
CA SER A 183 -16.89 -12.23 4.48
C SER A 183 -17.95 -11.17 4.87
N ALA A 184 -17.70 -10.41 5.94
CA ALA A 184 -18.64 -9.41 6.46
C ALA A 184 -19.01 -8.35 5.41
N TRP A 185 -18.03 -7.85 4.65
CA TRP A 185 -18.25 -6.89 3.57
C TRP A 185 -19.14 -7.45 2.44
N GLU A 186 -19.06 -8.76 2.14
CA GLU A 186 -19.90 -9.39 1.12
C GLU A 186 -21.35 -9.47 1.60
N PHE A 187 -21.54 -9.85 2.87
CA PHE A 187 -22.86 -9.90 3.49
C PHE A 187 -23.49 -8.51 3.59
N GLN A 188 -22.70 -7.49 3.96
CA GLN A 188 -23.13 -6.10 3.95
C GLN A 188 -23.61 -5.65 2.57
N GLN A 189 -22.88 -5.97 1.51
CA GLN A 189 -23.29 -5.63 0.15
C GLN A 189 -24.63 -6.26 -0.23
N LEU A 190 -24.86 -7.53 0.13
CA LEU A 190 -26.14 -8.18 -0.14
C LEU A 190 -27.30 -7.54 0.67
N GLN A 191 -27.06 -7.19 1.94
CA GLN A 191 -28.03 -6.46 2.75
C GLN A 191 -28.35 -5.09 2.15
N ALA A 192 -27.33 -4.37 1.66
CA ALA A 192 -27.49 -3.06 1.00
C ALA A 192 -28.25 -3.16 -0.32
N ILE A 193 -28.03 -4.21 -1.11
CA ILE A 193 -28.79 -4.46 -2.35
C ILE A 193 -30.26 -4.70 -2.04
N ALA A 194 -30.57 -5.51 -1.03
CA ALA A 194 -31.96 -5.71 -0.62
C ALA A 194 -32.59 -4.41 -0.11
N ASP A 195 -31.88 -3.64 0.72
CA ASP A 195 -32.37 -2.37 1.26
C ASP A 195 -32.66 -1.36 0.13
N LYS A 196 -31.72 -1.18 -0.79
CA LYS A 196 -31.84 -0.28 -1.95
C LYS A 196 -33.03 -0.61 -2.84
N ASN A 197 -33.39 -1.89 -2.97
CA ASN A 197 -34.47 -2.34 -3.86
C ASN A 197 -35.79 -2.63 -3.11
N GLY A 198 -35.85 -2.39 -1.79
CA GLY A 198 -37.02 -2.72 -0.98
C GLY A 198 -37.33 -4.22 -0.93
N TRP A 199 -36.31 -5.06 -1.05
CA TRP A 199 -36.43 -6.52 -0.98
C TRP A 199 -36.23 -7.05 0.45
N HIS A 200 -36.67 -8.29 0.67
CA HIS A 200 -36.44 -8.96 1.95
C HIS A 200 -34.94 -9.08 2.26
N LYS A 201 -34.56 -8.65 3.47
CA LYS A 201 -33.18 -8.76 4.00
C LYS A 201 -32.96 -10.10 4.69
N PHE A 202 -31.71 -10.50 4.80
CA PHE A 202 -31.33 -11.64 5.63
C PHE A 202 -31.58 -11.34 7.10
N ILE A 203 -32.27 -12.27 7.79
CA ILE A 203 -32.55 -12.14 9.22
C ILE A 203 -31.57 -12.91 10.10
N SER A 204 -30.83 -13.86 9.52
CA SER A 204 -29.87 -14.68 10.26
C SER A 204 -28.59 -14.92 9.49
N MET A 205 -27.50 -15.09 10.24
CA MET A 205 -26.20 -15.52 9.75
C MET A 205 -25.75 -16.79 10.51
N GLN A 206 -25.43 -17.84 9.76
CA GLN A 206 -24.86 -19.09 10.27
C GLN A 206 -23.35 -19.12 10.07
N ASN A 207 -22.66 -18.55 11.05
CA ASN A 207 -21.21 -18.44 11.13
C ASN A 207 -20.54 -19.73 11.59
N TYR A 208 -19.27 -19.92 11.25
CA TYR A 208 -18.45 -20.92 11.92
C TYR A 208 -17.90 -20.28 13.19
N LEU A 209 -18.41 -20.66 14.37
CA LEU A 209 -18.03 -20.03 15.63
C LEU A 209 -17.98 -21.06 16.76
N ASN A 210 -16.80 -21.17 17.38
CA ASN A 210 -16.55 -22.00 18.55
C ASN A 210 -15.26 -21.54 19.25
N LEU A 211 -14.94 -22.07 20.43
CA LEU A 211 -13.74 -21.66 21.18
C LEU A 211 -12.41 -21.87 20.42
N LEU A 212 -12.36 -22.74 19.40
CA LEU A 212 -11.17 -22.98 18.59
C LEU A 212 -11.13 -22.16 17.30
N TYR A 213 -12.22 -21.47 16.96
CA TYR A 213 -12.34 -20.61 15.79
C TYR A 213 -13.40 -19.53 16.06
N ARG A 214 -12.96 -18.29 16.20
CA ARG A 214 -13.83 -17.15 16.53
C ARG A 214 -13.55 -15.92 15.64
N GLU A 215 -12.98 -16.12 14.44
CA GLU A 215 -12.66 -15.02 13.49
C GLU A 215 -13.85 -14.08 13.24
N GLU A 216 -15.05 -14.64 13.30
CA GLU A 216 -16.33 -13.96 13.17
C GLU A 216 -16.50 -12.80 14.17
N GLU A 217 -15.83 -12.85 15.33
CA GLU A 217 -15.86 -11.78 16.34
C GLU A 217 -15.29 -10.45 15.84
N ARG A 218 -14.44 -10.46 14.80
CA ARG A 218 -13.75 -9.25 14.30
C ARG A 218 -14.70 -8.31 13.57
N GLU A 219 -15.48 -8.83 12.63
CA GLU A 219 -16.34 -8.00 11.75
C GLU A 219 -17.78 -8.51 11.65
N MET A 220 -17.96 -9.83 11.51
CA MET A 220 -19.28 -10.39 11.22
C MET A 220 -20.24 -10.30 12.41
N LEU A 221 -19.79 -10.64 13.64
CA LEU A 221 -20.64 -10.54 14.82
C LEU A 221 -21.00 -9.08 15.16
N PRO A 222 -20.05 -8.12 15.20
CA PRO A 222 -20.39 -6.71 15.40
C PRO A 222 -21.36 -6.18 14.33
N TYR A 223 -21.15 -6.53 13.05
CA TYR A 223 -22.06 -6.14 11.98
C TYR A 223 -23.47 -6.73 12.16
N CYS A 224 -23.57 -8.01 12.55
CA CYS A 224 -24.85 -8.65 12.81
C CYS A 224 -25.58 -7.99 14.00
N GLU A 225 -24.86 -7.63 15.05
CA GLU A 225 -25.40 -6.93 16.21
C GLU A 225 -25.93 -5.54 15.83
N ASP A 226 -25.13 -4.74 15.12
CA ASP A 226 -25.51 -3.39 14.68
C ASP A 226 -26.74 -3.41 13.74
N THR A 227 -26.73 -4.30 12.75
CA THR A 227 -27.80 -4.40 11.76
C THR A 227 -29.03 -5.20 12.23
N GLY A 228 -28.93 -5.89 13.37
CA GLY A 228 -30.01 -6.67 13.95
C GLY A 228 -30.25 -8.02 13.26
N VAL A 229 -29.20 -8.65 12.74
CA VAL A 229 -29.20 -10.00 12.19
C VAL A 229 -28.93 -11.02 13.30
N GLY A 230 -29.70 -12.10 13.36
CA GLY A 230 -29.53 -13.16 14.37
C GLY A 230 -28.34 -14.06 14.09
N ILE A 231 -27.56 -14.39 15.12
CA ILE A 231 -26.35 -15.22 15.02
C ILE A 231 -26.69 -16.67 15.38
N LEU A 232 -26.61 -17.57 14.40
CA LEU A 232 -27.01 -18.99 14.53
C LEU A 232 -25.86 -19.94 14.14
N PRO A 233 -24.76 -20.02 14.93
CA PRO A 233 -23.51 -20.60 14.48
C PRO A 233 -23.55 -22.12 14.39
N TRP A 234 -22.83 -22.65 13.41
CA TRP A 234 -22.66 -24.10 13.22
C TRP A 234 -21.32 -24.59 13.79
N SER A 235 -21.30 -25.88 14.17
CA SER A 235 -20.16 -26.53 14.83
C SER A 235 -19.63 -25.79 16.08
N PRO A 236 -20.50 -25.42 17.05
CA PRO A 236 -20.11 -24.77 18.31
C PRO A 236 -19.20 -25.63 19.19
N LEU A 237 -19.14 -26.95 18.93
CA LEU A 237 -18.30 -27.92 19.65
C LEU A 237 -17.08 -28.39 18.84
N ALA A 238 -16.77 -27.76 17.69
CA ALA A 238 -15.66 -28.13 16.81
C ALA A 238 -15.60 -29.63 16.48
N GLY A 239 -16.66 -30.18 15.86
CA GLY A 239 -16.75 -31.63 15.58
C GLY A 239 -16.82 -32.54 16.82
N GLY A 240 -16.99 -31.95 18.02
CA GLY A 240 -17.00 -32.65 19.30
C GLY A 240 -15.69 -32.58 20.07
N MET A 241 -14.65 -31.94 19.53
CA MET A 241 -13.36 -31.74 20.20
C MET A 241 -13.51 -30.96 21.51
N LEU A 242 -14.38 -29.96 21.54
CA LEU A 242 -14.67 -29.16 22.75
C LEU A 242 -15.61 -29.85 23.74
N ALA A 243 -16.06 -31.08 23.45
CA ALA A 243 -16.97 -31.84 24.29
C ALA A 243 -16.31 -33.00 25.05
N ARG A 244 -14.99 -33.19 24.89
CA ARG A 244 -14.24 -34.31 25.48
C ARG A 244 -12.78 -33.94 25.76
N PRO A 245 -12.09 -34.64 26.68
CA PRO A 245 -10.67 -34.44 26.93
C PRO A 245 -9.82 -34.63 25.68
N TRP A 246 -8.69 -33.92 25.61
CA TRP A 246 -7.77 -33.98 24.49
C TRP A 246 -7.27 -35.41 24.23
N GLY A 247 -7.14 -35.80 22.96
CA GLY A 247 -6.70 -37.13 22.54
C GLY A 247 -7.79 -38.21 22.55
N SER A 248 -9.02 -37.89 22.98
CA SER A 248 -10.16 -38.81 22.89
C SER A 248 -10.64 -38.95 21.44
N THR A 249 -10.84 -40.19 20.96
CA THR A 249 -11.37 -40.47 19.61
C THR A 249 -12.84 -40.87 19.64
N THR A 250 -13.53 -40.65 18.53
CA THR A 250 -14.89 -41.09 18.27
C THR A 250 -15.00 -41.66 16.86
N LYS A 251 -16.08 -42.41 16.60
CA LYS A 251 -16.37 -42.92 15.25
C LYS A 251 -16.34 -41.80 14.19
N ARG A 252 -16.86 -40.61 14.52
CA ARG A 252 -16.77 -39.44 13.64
C ARG A 252 -15.31 -38.98 13.42
N ASP A 253 -14.48 -38.96 14.45
CA ASP A 253 -13.05 -38.60 14.29
C ASP A 253 -12.30 -39.60 13.40
N GLU A 254 -12.72 -40.85 13.37
CA GLU A 254 -12.08 -41.92 12.59
C GLU A 254 -12.54 -41.94 11.13
N THR A 255 -13.82 -41.63 10.87
CA THR A 255 -14.43 -41.83 9.54
C THR A 255 -14.77 -40.53 8.79
N ASP A 256 -14.80 -39.37 9.47
CA ASP A 256 -15.14 -38.10 8.83
C ASP A 256 -13.96 -37.61 7.97
N GLN A 257 -14.10 -37.77 6.65
CA GLN A 257 -13.11 -37.37 5.65
C GLN A 257 -13.01 -35.85 5.48
N HIS A 258 -13.90 -35.07 6.12
CA HIS A 258 -14.03 -33.63 5.93
C HIS A 258 -13.61 -32.82 7.17
N LYS A 259 -12.53 -33.27 7.84
CA LYS A 259 -11.94 -32.48 8.93
C LYS A 259 -11.48 -31.12 8.39
N LEU A 260 -12.12 -30.06 8.86
CA LEU A 260 -11.62 -28.71 8.63
C LEU A 260 -10.22 -28.61 9.24
N PRO A 261 -9.25 -27.94 8.59
CA PRO A 261 -7.97 -27.69 9.21
C PRO A 261 -8.21 -26.83 10.45
N HIS A 262 -8.04 -27.43 11.62
CA HIS A 262 -7.98 -26.66 12.87
C HIS A 262 -6.56 -26.09 12.94
N GLY A 263 -6.36 -24.91 13.52
CA GLY A 263 -5.06 -24.21 13.58
C GLY A 263 -3.90 -24.98 14.23
N MET A 264 -3.01 -24.30 14.96
CA MET A 264 -1.91 -25.01 15.63
C MET A 264 -2.43 -26.00 16.68
N VAL A 265 -1.99 -27.26 16.59
CA VAL A 265 -2.39 -28.38 17.46
C VAL A 265 -2.20 -28.04 18.95
N GLU A 266 -1.13 -27.31 19.29
CA GLU A 266 -0.81 -26.95 20.68
C GLU A 266 -1.86 -26.02 21.32
N VAL A 267 -2.39 -25.05 20.58
CA VAL A 267 -3.39 -24.10 21.10
C VAL A 267 -4.74 -24.78 21.28
N GLN A 268 -5.10 -25.65 20.33
CA GLN A 268 -6.32 -26.43 20.46
C GLN A 268 -6.29 -27.29 21.72
N LYS A 269 -5.14 -27.91 21.99
CA LYS A 269 -4.93 -28.70 23.20
C LYS A 269 -5.15 -27.85 24.45
N ILE A 270 -4.51 -26.69 24.54
CA ILE A 270 -4.62 -25.84 25.72
C ILE A 270 -6.05 -25.32 25.94
N ILE A 271 -6.75 -24.90 24.88
CA ILE A 271 -8.15 -24.47 24.99
C ILE A 271 -9.04 -25.62 25.45
N VAL A 272 -8.87 -26.83 24.89
CA VAL A 272 -9.63 -28.02 25.30
C VAL A 272 -9.34 -28.38 26.76
N GLU A 273 -8.08 -28.33 27.20
CA GLU A 273 -7.69 -28.58 28.59
C GLU A 273 -8.28 -27.53 29.56
N ARG A 274 -8.36 -26.25 29.14
CA ARG A 274 -8.99 -25.17 29.92
C ARG A 274 -10.50 -25.37 30.05
N VAL A 275 -11.16 -25.80 28.97
CA VAL A 275 -12.58 -26.19 29.00
C VAL A 275 -12.80 -27.37 29.95
N GLU A 276 -11.92 -28.38 29.91
CA GLU A 276 -11.98 -29.53 30.81
C GLU A 276 -11.81 -29.13 32.28
N GLU A 277 -10.83 -28.28 32.58
CA GLU A 277 -10.58 -27.76 33.92
C GLU A 277 -11.83 -27.03 34.46
N LEU A 278 -12.43 -26.18 33.63
CA LEU A 278 -13.60 -25.39 33.99
C LEU A 278 -14.86 -26.24 34.16
N ALA A 279 -15.05 -27.24 33.29
CA ALA A 279 -16.13 -28.21 33.38
C ALA A 279 -16.06 -28.98 34.72
N ARG A 280 -14.88 -29.45 35.09
CA ARG A 280 -14.63 -30.11 36.38
C ARG A 280 -14.91 -29.19 37.57
N LYS A 281 -14.47 -27.93 37.49
CA LYS A 281 -14.69 -26.92 38.56
C LYS A 281 -16.17 -26.63 38.78
N LYS A 282 -16.97 -26.56 37.71
CA LYS A 282 -18.41 -26.27 37.77
C LYS A 282 -19.29 -27.51 37.94
N GLY A 283 -18.73 -28.73 37.84
CA GLY A 283 -19.48 -29.98 37.96
C GLY A 283 -20.45 -30.23 36.80
N VAL A 284 -20.09 -29.77 35.60
CA VAL A 284 -20.90 -29.90 34.37
C VAL A 284 -20.06 -30.52 33.24
N PRO A 285 -20.66 -31.11 32.20
CA PRO A 285 -19.90 -31.65 31.07
C PRO A 285 -19.23 -30.54 30.24
N MET A 286 -18.13 -30.86 29.56
CA MET A 286 -17.40 -29.91 28.69
C MET A 286 -18.29 -29.30 27.60
N SER A 287 -19.19 -30.12 27.02
CA SER A 287 -20.19 -29.68 26.05
C SER A 287 -21.06 -28.52 26.58
N ALA A 288 -21.40 -28.53 27.87
CA ALA A 288 -22.18 -27.46 28.50
C ALA A 288 -21.37 -26.17 28.64
N ILE A 289 -20.07 -26.25 28.98
CA ILE A 289 -19.17 -25.09 29.04
C ILE A 289 -19.05 -24.42 27.66
N SER A 290 -18.71 -25.19 26.63
CA SER A 290 -18.49 -24.63 25.29
C SER A 290 -19.79 -24.11 24.66
N THR A 291 -20.93 -24.76 24.92
CA THR A 291 -22.24 -24.26 24.48
C THR A 291 -22.60 -22.96 25.20
N ALA A 292 -22.38 -22.88 26.51
CA ALA A 292 -22.61 -21.67 27.30
C ALA A 292 -21.74 -20.49 26.85
N TRP A 293 -20.49 -20.76 26.45
CA TRP A 293 -19.61 -19.76 25.86
C TRP A 293 -20.20 -19.16 24.58
N VAL A 294 -20.69 -20.00 23.65
CA VAL A 294 -21.32 -19.51 22.41
C VAL A 294 -22.61 -18.74 22.72
N LEU A 295 -23.44 -19.23 23.66
CA LEU A 295 -24.65 -18.54 24.11
C LEU A 295 -24.35 -17.15 24.68
N ARG A 296 -23.21 -16.97 25.37
CA ARG A 296 -22.76 -15.68 25.91
C ARG A 296 -22.56 -14.64 24.81
N LYS A 297 -22.16 -15.05 23.61
CA LYS A 297 -21.95 -14.19 22.43
C LYS A 297 -23.26 -13.72 21.77
N GLY A 298 -24.40 -13.85 22.46
CA GLY A 298 -25.73 -13.50 21.93
C GLY A 298 -26.26 -14.47 20.87
N ALA A 299 -25.59 -15.60 20.66
CA ALA A 299 -25.88 -16.55 19.60
C ALA A 299 -26.84 -17.67 20.03
N CYS A 300 -27.47 -18.34 19.05
CA CYS A 300 -28.23 -19.57 19.25
C CYS A 300 -27.54 -20.74 18.51
N PRO A 301 -26.72 -21.56 19.19
CA PRO A 301 -25.88 -22.56 18.53
C PRO A 301 -26.65 -23.75 17.93
N ILE A 302 -26.18 -24.23 16.77
CA ILE A 302 -26.66 -25.44 16.08
C ILE A 302 -25.84 -26.65 16.53
N LEU A 303 -26.47 -27.58 17.25
CA LEU A 303 -25.81 -28.75 17.84
C LEU A 303 -26.22 -30.06 17.16
N GLY A 304 -25.22 -30.87 16.79
CA GLY A 304 -25.43 -32.26 16.34
C GLY A 304 -25.66 -33.19 17.53
N LEU A 305 -26.92 -33.33 17.94
CA LEU A 305 -27.31 -34.10 19.12
C LEU A 305 -27.74 -35.52 18.72
N THR A 306 -26.94 -36.52 19.11
CA THR A 306 -27.13 -37.92 18.69
C THR A 306 -27.62 -38.84 19.82
N SER A 307 -27.79 -38.34 21.04
CA SER A 307 -28.29 -39.10 22.18
C SER A 307 -29.13 -38.20 23.09
N LYS A 308 -29.94 -38.82 23.96
CA LYS A 308 -30.79 -38.09 24.91
C LYS A 308 -29.95 -37.34 25.94
N GLU A 309 -28.86 -37.94 26.39
CA GLU A 309 -27.91 -37.35 27.34
C GLU A 309 -27.28 -36.08 26.75
N ARG A 310 -26.90 -36.09 25.46
CA ARG A 310 -26.37 -34.89 24.79
C ARG A 310 -27.41 -33.76 24.69
N ILE A 311 -28.68 -34.11 24.54
CA ILE A 311 -29.77 -33.13 24.58
C ILE A 311 -29.88 -32.52 25.97
N ASP A 312 -29.86 -33.36 27.01
CA ASP A 312 -29.94 -32.90 28.39
C ASP A 312 -28.73 -31.99 28.75
N ASP A 313 -27.52 -32.34 28.30
CA ASP A 313 -26.31 -31.52 28.44
C ASP A 313 -26.43 -30.16 27.73
N ALA A 314 -27.00 -30.14 26.52
CA ALA A 314 -27.21 -28.91 25.77
C ALA A 314 -28.22 -27.97 26.44
N VAL A 315 -29.28 -28.54 27.04
CA VAL A 315 -30.27 -27.77 27.82
C VAL A 315 -29.64 -27.27 29.13
N LEU A 316 -28.79 -28.07 29.77
CA LEU A 316 -28.05 -27.67 30.98
C LEU A 316 -27.15 -26.45 30.73
N ALA A 317 -26.59 -26.30 29.53
CA ALA A 317 -25.75 -25.16 29.16
C ALA A 317 -26.44 -23.80 29.36
N LEU A 318 -27.78 -23.73 29.27
CA LEU A 318 -28.55 -22.50 29.52
C LEU A 318 -28.43 -22.00 30.96
N GLN A 319 -28.06 -22.87 31.90
CA GLN A 319 -27.90 -22.53 33.33
C GLN A 319 -26.43 -22.31 33.71
N VAL A 320 -25.50 -22.53 32.78
CA VAL A 320 -24.07 -22.35 33.03
C VAL A 320 -23.73 -20.88 32.84
N ASN A 321 -23.62 -20.15 33.95
CA ASN A 321 -23.08 -18.80 33.95
C ASN A 321 -21.56 -18.85 33.99
N LEU A 322 -20.94 -18.42 32.89
CA LEU A 322 -19.50 -18.14 32.85
C LEU A 322 -19.27 -16.73 33.41
N THR A 323 -18.21 -16.53 34.19
CA THR A 323 -17.76 -15.17 34.55
C THR A 323 -16.93 -14.57 33.42
N ASP A 324 -16.70 -13.25 33.40
CA ASP A 324 -15.80 -12.62 32.40
C ASP A 324 -14.41 -13.24 32.48
N GLU A 325 -13.90 -13.47 33.70
CA GLU A 325 -12.59 -14.10 33.89
C GLU A 325 -12.53 -15.55 33.42
N GLU A 326 -13.57 -16.35 33.67
CA GLU A 326 -13.63 -17.72 33.13
C GLU A 326 -13.73 -17.75 31.62
N THR A 327 -14.42 -16.76 31.03
CA THR A 327 -14.57 -16.61 29.57
C THR A 327 -13.22 -16.24 28.95
N ARG A 328 -12.58 -15.18 29.47
CA ARG A 328 -11.24 -14.73 29.09
C ARG A 328 -10.22 -15.86 29.24
N LYS A 329 -10.26 -16.62 30.34
CA LYS A 329 -9.37 -17.77 30.53
C LYS A 329 -9.57 -18.85 29.47
N THR A 330 -10.80 -19.14 29.03
CA THR A 330 -11.01 -20.11 27.93
C THR A 330 -10.62 -19.58 26.55
N GLU A 331 -10.44 -18.27 26.43
CA GLU A 331 -10.19 -17.52 25.19
C GLU A 331 -8.71 -17.12 24.99
N GLU A 332 -7.97 -16.96 26.08
CA GLU A 332 -6.71 -16.22 26.20
C GLU A 332 -5.65 -16.55 25.14
N GLU A 333 -5.50 -17.82 24.75
CA GLU A 333 -4.43 -18.20 23.80
C GLU A 333 -4.84 -18.06 22.33
N ASP A 334 -6.14 -18.17 22.01
CA ASP A 334 -6.63 -17.79 20.68
C ASP A 334 -6.65 -16.26 20.55
N ASP A 335 -6.90 -15.50 21.63
CA ASP A 335 -6.78 -14.03 21.64
C ASP A 335 -5.34 -13.55 21.52
N LEU A 336 -4.39 -14.22 22.18
CA LEU A 336 -2.97 -14.00 21.93
C LEU A 336 -2.62 -14.26 20.44
N LYS A 337 -3.28 -15.21 19.77
CA LYS A 337 -3.03 -15.53 18.35
C LYS A 337 -3.86 -14.80 17.30
N ARG A 338 -5.05 -14.28 17.64
CA ARG A 338 -5.86 -13.37 16.81
C ARG A 338 -5.17 -12.02 16.67
N VAL A 339 -4.48 -11.61 17.72
CA VAL A 339 -3.53 -10.52 17.69
C VAL A 339 -2.30 -10.94 16.86
N ASP A 340 -1.88 -12.21 16.94
CA ASP A 340 -0.76 -12.78 16.15
C ASP A 340 -1.09 -13.22 14.70
N GLY A 341 -2.06 -12.58 14.05
CA GLY A 341 -2.02 -12.40 12.59
C GLY A 341 -0.81 -11.53 12.24
N PHE A 342 0.37 -12.16 12.29
CA PHE A 342 1.73 -11.59 12.23
C PHE A 342 2.39 -11.07 13.50
N LYS A 343 1.86 -11.22 14.71
CA LYS A 343 2.54 -10.70 15.92
C LYS A 343 3.27 -11.81 16.68
N SER A 344 4.33 -11.41 17.37
CA SER A 344 5.17 -12.28 18.18
C SER A 344 5.21 -11.66 19.56
N GLY A 345 4.48 -12.24 20.51
CA GLY A 345 4.74 -12.08 21.93
C GLY A 345 3.67 -11.34 22.75
N GLY A 346 2.68 -12.08 23.24
CA GLY A 346 2.48 -12.26 24.68
C GLY A 346 2.21 -11.07 25.61
N ASN A 347 1.95 -9.85 25.12
CA ASN A 347 1.85 -8.68 26.02
C ASN A 347 0.65 -7.78 25.72
N SER A 348 0.17 -7.14 26.79
CA SER A 348 -0.83 -6.07 26.78
C SER A 348 -0.58 -5.07 25.64
N ARG A 349 -1.63 -4.65 24.93
CA ARG A 349 -1.58 -3.53 23.96
C ARG A 349 -1.26 -2.20 24.66
N ASP A 350 -1.36 -2.15 25.99
CA ASP A 350 -0.83 -1.06 26.78
C ASP A 350 0.69 -1.15 26.89
N ILE A 351 1.38 -0.31 26.12
CA ILE A 351 2.84 -0.21 26.13
C ILE A 351 3.39 0.12 27.53
N VAL A 352 2.68 0.94 28.31
CA VAL A 352 3.12 1.36 29.66
C VAL A 352 2.99 0.21 30.65
N GLU A 353 1.92 -0.59 30.57
CA GLU A 353 1.79 -1.82 31.37
C GLU A 353 2.91 -2.80 31.03
N HIS A 354 3.19 -2.99 29.74
CA HIS A 354 4.27 -3.86 29.30
C HIS A 354 5.62 -3.37 29.85
N MET A 355 5.92 -2.08 29.72
CA MET A 355 7.14 -1.49 30.30
C MET A 355 7.26 -1.72 31.80
N LYS A 356 6.15 -1.57 32.56
CA LYS A 356 6.14 -1.83 34.01
C LYS A 356 6.42 -3.29 34.35
N SER A 357 5.87 -4.24 33.58
CA SER A 357 6.00 -5.67 33.86
C SER A 357 7.39 -6.24 33.52
N THR A 358 8.04 -5.73 32.46
CA THR A 358 9.38 -6.14 32.04
C THR A 358 10.50 -5.31 32.67
N GLY A 359 10.15 -4.12 33.17
CA GLY A 359 11.10 -3.08 33.57
C GLY A 359 11.81 -2.45 32.37
N THR A 360 11.18 -2.44 31.19
CA THR A 360 11.69 -1.75 29.99
C THR A 360 11.81 -0.25 30.26
N ASN A 361 12.96 0.33 29.93
CA ASN A 361 13.25 1.76 30.11
C ASN A 361 13.58 2.50 28.80
N LEU A 362 13.64 1.79 27.67
CA LEU A 362 13.71 2.38 26.33
C LEU A 362 12.79 1.61 25.36
N VAL A 363 11.84 2.31 24.73
CA VAL A 363 11.01 1.74 23.66
C VAL A 363 11.43 2.35 22.33
N VAL A 364 11.58 1.52 21.30
CA VAL A 364 11.92 1.95 19.94
C VAL A 364 10.78 1.54 19.02
N PHE A 365 9.88 2.48 18.73
CA PHE A 365 8.76 2.32 17.81
C PHE A 365 9.22 2.41 16.36
N PHE A 366 8.62 1.61 15.47
CA PHE A 366 8.84 1.74 14.03
C PHE A 366 7.57 1.77 13.20
N GLY A 367 7.57 2.61 12.16
CA GLY A 367 6.61 2.60 11.05
C GLY A 367 7.35 2.21 9.77
N SER A 368 7.11 1.02 9.23
CA SER A 368 7.87 0.48 8.10
C SER A 368 7.03 -0.27 7.08
N GLN A 369 7.21 0.05 5.80
CA GLN A 369 6.61 -0.71 4.68
C GLN A 369 7.54 -1.81 4.16
N THR A 370 8.84 -1.51 4.05
CA THR A 370 9.84 -2.39 3.42
C THR A 370 10.88 -2.94 4.40
N GLY A 371 10.68 -2.72 5.71
CA GLY A 371 11.55 -3.22 6.78
C GLY A 371 12.73 -2.31 7.16
N THR A 372 13.05 -1.25 6.40
CA THR A 372 14.22 -0.40 6.69
C THR A 372 14.12 0.31 8.05
N ALA A 373 12.94 0.82 8.40
CA ALA A 373 12.71 1.47 9.68
C ALA A 373 12.74 0.48 10.84
N GLN A 374 12.18 -0.73 10.62
CA GLN A 374 12.24 -1.84 11.56
C GLN A 374 13.69 -2.27 11.84
N ASP A 375 14.52 -2.40 10.80
CA ASP A 375 15.95 -2.73 10.94
C ASP A 375 16.69 -1.68 11.78
N TYR A 376 16.43 -0.39 11.54
CA TYR A 376 17.05 0.70 12.30
C TYR A 376 16.57 0.72 13.75
N ALA A 377 15.28 0.45 13.99
CA ALA A 377 14.75 0.31 15.34
C ALA A 377 15.41 -0.84 16.12
N GLY A 378 15.58 -2.00 15.47
CA GLY A 378 16.31 -3.14 16.03
C GLY A 378 17.76 -2.81 16.37
N LYS A 379 18.47 -2.11 15.48
CA LYS A 379 19.85 -1.65 15.72
C LYS A 379 19.95 -0.71 16.92
N LEU A 380 19.02 0.23 17.05
CA LEU A 380 18.98 1.16 18.19
C LEU A 380 18.71 0.43 19.51
N ALA A 381 17.74 -0.48 19.53
CA ALA A 381 17.43 -1.25 20.74
C ALA A 381 18.62 -2.11 21.19
N LYS A 382 19.31 -2.76 20.24
CA LYS A 382 20.50 -3.58 20.54
C LYS A 382 21.67 -2.73 21.04
N GLU A 383 21.93 -1.58 20.40
CA GLU A 383 22.97 -0.67 20.86
C GLU A 383 22.65 -0.07 22.23
N GLY A 384 21.39 0.30 22.50
CA GLY A 384 20.98 0.77 23.83
C GLY A 384 21.23 -0.27 24.92
N HIS A 385 20.96 -1.54 24.63
CA HIS A 385 21.24 -2.64 25.55
C HIS A 385 22.74 -2.84 25.78
N SER A 386 23.52 -3.04 24.71
CA SER A 386 24.94 -3.40 24.82
C SER A 386 25.82 -2.23 25.27
N ARG A 387 25.50 -1.00 24.84
CA ARG A 387 26.31 0.19 25.12
C ARG A 387 25.98 0.82 26.48
N PHE A 388 24.74 0.75 26.93
CA PHE A 388 24.28 1.47 28.13
C PHE A 388 23.53 0.60 29.14
N GLY A 389 23.43 -0.72 28.92
CA GLY A 389 22.72 -1.63 29.82
C GLY A 389 21.21 -1.41 29.88
N LEU A 390 20.63 -0.72 28.88
CA LEU A 390 19.19 -0.45 28.85
C LEU A 390 18.40 -1.73 28.64
N LYS A 391 17.21 -1.79 29.25
CA LYS A 391 16.20 -2.80 28.93
C LYS A 391 15.35 -2.24 27.81
N THR A 392 15.65 -2.68 26.60
CA THR A 392 15.07 -2.13 25.38
C THR A 392 13.93 -2.99 24.85
N LEU A 393 12.99 -2.34 24.17
CA LEU A 393 11.89 -2.99 23.46
C LEU A 393 11.79 -2.41 22.05
N VAL A 394 11.80 -3.27 21.04
CA VAL A 394 11.46 -2.89 19.67
C VAL A 394 9.97 -3.10 19.50
N ALA A 395 9.24 -2.04 19.19
CA ALA A 395 7.78 -2.02 19.14
C ALA A 395 7.33 -1.72 17.71
N ASP A 396 6.58 -2.63 17.08
CA ASP A 396 5.78 -2.23 15.92
C ASP A 396 4.70 -1.27 16.43
N ILE A 397 4.58 -0.12 15.80
CA ILE A 397 3.66 0.91 16.30
C ILE A 397 2.20 0.44 16.20
N GLU A 398 1.86 -0.49 15.31
CA GLU A 398 0.52 -1.11 15.17
C GLU A 398 0.14 -2.02 16.36
N ASP A 399 1.12 -2.46 17.15
CA ASP A 399 0.92 -3.45 18.21
C ASP A 399 0.33 -2.85 19.48
N TYR A 400 0.39 -1.52 19.64
CA TYR A 400 0.07 -0.84 20.89
C TYR A 400 -1.05 0.18 20.74
N ASP A 401 -1.76 0.40 21.83
CA ASP A 401 -2.75 1.47 21.99
C ASP A 401 -2.07 2.71 22.57
N TYR A 402 -2.55 3.91 22.23
CA TYR A 402 -1.81 5.18 22.42
C TYR A 402 -2.39 6.09 23.49
N GLU A 403 -3.60 5.79 23.98
CA GLU A 403 -4.34 6.56 24.97
C GLU A 403 -3.55 6.69 26.28
N ASN A 404 -2.77 5.66 26.61
CA ASN A 404 -1.97 5.56 27.83
C ASN A 404 -0.55 6.10 27.68
N LEU A 405 -0.18 6.68 26.54
CA LEU A 405 1.11 7.39 26.40
C LEU A 405 1.24 8.56 27.39
N VAL A 406 0.14 9.06 27.95
CA VAL A 406 0.14 10.04 29.04
C VAL A 406 0.80 9.54 30.32
N ASP A 407 0.80 8.23 30.53
CA ASP A 407 1.38 7.56 31.70
C ASP A 407 2.79 7.02 31.42
N PHE A 408 3.42 7.43 30.31
CA PHE A 408 4.77 7.01 29.96
C PHE A 408 5.75 7.35 31.11
N PRO A 409 6.56 6.40 31.60
CA PRO A 409 7.40 6.63 32.77
C PRO A 409 8.45 7.73 32.52
N SER A 410 8.57 8.67 33.47
CA SER A 410 9.46 9.84 33.34
C SER A 410 10.96 9.50 33.36
N ASP A 411 11.31 8.31 33.87
CA ASP A 411 12.65 7.73 33.89
C ASP A 411 12.94 6.84 32.67
N SER A 412 12.04 6.83 31.69
CA SER A 412 12.15 6.09 30.43
C SER A 412 12.14 7.04 29.23
N ALA A 413 12.49 6.51 28.06
CA ALA A 413 12.42 7.25 26.80
C ALA A 413 11.81 6.42 25.66
N ALA A 414 11.29 7.11 24.65
CA ALA A 414 10.83 6.53 23.39
C ALA A 414 11.68 7.01 22.21
N ILE A 415 11.92 6.14 21.23
CA ILE A 415 12.50 6.52 19.94
C ILE A 415 11.52 6.10 18.85
N PHE A 416 11.20 7.01 17.92
CA PHE A 416 10.34 6.69 16.78
C PHE A 416 11.16 6.68 15.49
N VAL A 417 11.06 5.58 14.74
CA VAL A 417 11.69 5.43 13.43
C VAL A 417 10.60 5.27 12.38
N LEU A 418 10.26 6.34 11.66
CA LEU A 418 9.06 6.39 10.80
C LEU A 418 9.41 6.63 9.34
N ALA A 419 8.96 5.76 8.44
CA ALA A 419 9.08 5.99 7.00
C ALA A 419 7.89 6.80 6.44
N THR A 420 8.14 7.60 5.40
CA THR A 420 7.11 8.27 4.60
C THR A 420 6.86 7.47 3.32
N TYR A 421 5.59 7.28 2.95
CA TYR A 421 5.17 6.55 1.75
C TYR A 421 4.15 7.36 0.93
N GLY A 422 3.90 6.93 -0.31
CA GLY A 422 2.91 7.56 -1.19
C GLY A 422 3.14 9.06 -1.37
N GLU A 423 2.06 9.84 -1.24
CA GLU A 423 2.06 11.31 -1.33
C GLU A 423 2.20 11.95 0.06
N GLY A 424 3.15 11.49 0.87
CA GLY A 424 3.39 12.02 2.22
C GLY A 424 2.61 11.33 3.34
N GLU A 425 2.18 10.10 3.09
CA GLU A 425 1.35 9.27 3.98
C GLU A 425 2.22 8.40 4.91
N PRO A 426 1.71 8.00 6.09
CA PRO A 426 2.37 7.01 6.95
C PRO A 426 2.46 5.64 6.25
N THR A 427 3.34 4.78 6.73
CA THR A 427 3.33 3.36 6.35
C THR A 427 2.07 2.68 6.87
N ASP A 428 1.65 1.58 6.25
CA ASP A 428 0.38 0.89 6.59
C ASP A 428 0.29 0.58 8.09
N ASN A 429 1.38 0.08 8.70
CA ASN A 429 1.45 -0.24 10.13
C ASN A 429 1.43 0.98 11.06
N ALA A 430 1.53 2.20 10.53
CA ALA A 430 1.56 3.45 11.31
C ALA A 430 0.31 4.32 11.08
N VAL A 431 -0.67 3.85 10.30
CA VAL A 431 -1.89 4.61 9.97
C VAL A 431 -2.69 4.95 11.23
N ASP A 432 -2.90 3.99 12.13
CA ASP A 432 -3.70 4.20 13.34
C ASP A 432 -3.02 5.21 14.29
N PHE A 433 -1.70 5.06 14.50
CA PHE A 433 -0.92 6.03 15.28
C PHE A 433 -0.95 7.43 14.68
N TRP A 434 -0.80 7.51 13.34
CA TRP A 434 -0.87 8.77 12.62
C TRP A 434 -2.23 9.44 12.82
N GLN A 435 -3.32 8.73 12.61
CA GLN A 435 -4.67 9.26 12.81
C GLN A 435 -4.88 9.72 14.25
N PHE A 436 -4.45 8.92 15.22
CA PHE A 436 -4.53 9.26 16.63
C PHE A 436 -3.76 10.55 16.96
N ILE A 437 -2.47 10.63 16.64
CA ILE A 437 -1.62 11.75 17.08
C ILE A 437 -1.88 13.04 16.29
N THR A 438 -2.42 12.93 15.07
CA THR A 438 -2.73 14.09 14.22
C THR A 438 -4.16 14.60 14.37
N ASP A 439 -5.01 13.92 15.15
CA ASP A 439 -6.31 14.45 15.55
C ASP A 439 -6.14 15.79 16.30
N GLN A 440 -7.10 16.70 16.16
CA GLN A 440 -7.10 17.98 16.87
C GLN A 440 -7.34 17.78 18.38
N ASN A 441 -8.08 16.74 18.76
CA ASN A 441 -8.32 16.35 20.14
C ASN A 441 -8.15 14.82 20.27
N PRO A 442 -6.89 14.32 20.27
CA PRO A 442 -6.65 12.90 20.44
C PRO A 442 -7.27 12.42 21.75
N PRO A 443 -7.91 11.23 21.77
CA PRO A 443 -8.63 10.73 22.94
C PRO A 443 -7.67 10.17 24.01
N PHE A 444 -6.70 10.98 24.46
CA PHE A 444 -5.83 10.64 25.57
C PHE A 444 -6.63 10.35 26.83
N ALA A 445 -6.15 9.44 27.69
CA ALA A 445 -6.80 9.08 28.95
C ALA A 445 -6.80 10.20 30.03
N SER A 446 -6.52 11.45 29.65
CA SER A 446 -6.34 12.60 30.55
C SER A 446 -6.80 13.91 29.90
N ASP A 447 -7.68 14.65 30.57
CA ASP A 447 -8.17 15.98 30.16
C ASP A 447 -7.15 17.14 30.38
N LYS A 448 -5.84 16.84 30.38
CA LYS A 448 -4.79 17.84 30.60
C LYS A 448 -4.50 18.58 29.30
N GLU A 449 -4.19 19.87 29.41
CA GLU A 449 -3.80 20.72 28.26
C GLU A 449 -2.48 20.25 27.61
N THR A 450 -1.57 19.66 28.39
CA THR A 450 -0.32 19.03 27.92
C THR A 450 -0.27 17.56 28.35
N PRO A 451 -1.02 16.67 27.68
CA PRO A 451 -1.23 15.30 28.14
C PRO A 451 0.04 14.45 28.10
N LEU A 452 1.01 14.75 27.22
CA LEU A 452 2.24 13.97 27.03
C LEU A 452 3.48 14.53 27.76
N SER A 453 3.28 15.37 28.78
CA SER A 453 4.38 16.03 29.51
C SER A 453 5.46 15.12 30.11
N SER A 454 5.17 13.83 30.33
CA SER A 454 6.11 12.83 30.84
C SER A 454 6.93 12.13 29.73
N LEU A 455 6.47 12.20 28.48
CA LEU A 455 7.08 11.49 27.35
C LEU A 455 8.35 12.22 26.89
N LYS A 456 9.50 11.58 27.10
CA LYS A 456 10.78 11.98 26.52
C LYS A 456 11.02 11.18 25.24
N TYR A 457 11.29 11.85 24.13
CA TYR A 457 11.42 11.14 22.85
C TYR A 457 12.51 11.67 21.92
N ALA A 458 12.94 10.82 20.99
CA ALA A 458 13.72 11.18 19.81
C ALA A 458 13.11 10.56 18.55
N MET A 459 13.33 11.14 17.38
CA MET A 459 12.76 10.62 16.13
C MET A 459 13.76 10.62 14.98
N PHE A 460 13.63 9.62 14.11
CA PHE A 460 14.32 9.54 12.83
C PHE A 460 13.34 9.19 11.72
N GLY A 461 13.26 10.04 10.71
CA GLY A 461 12.46 9.83 9.52
C GLY A 461 13.23 9.12 8.42
N LEU A 462 12.56 8.23 7.68
CA LEU A 462 13.07 7.70 6.42
C LEU A 462 12.24 8.28 5.28
N GLY A 463 12.88 9.07 4.42
CA GLY A 463 12.24 9.68 3.27
C GLY A 463 13.14 9.66 2.05
N ASN A 464 12.64 10.19 0.95
CA ASN A 464 13.40 10.33 -0.28
C ASN A 464 13.13 11.72 -0.89
N SER A 465 14.17 12.55 -0.97
CA SER A 465 14.05 13.95 -1.43
C SER A 465 13.66 14.11 -2.91
N THR A 466 13.60 12.99 -3.66
CA THR A 466 13.06 12.98 -5.02
C THR A 466 11.54 13.08 -5.06
N TYR A 467 10.85 12.76 -3.97
CA TYR A 467 9.41 12.92 -3.82
C TYR A 467 9.09 14.29 -3.22
N GLU A 468 7.94 14.85 -3.58
CA GLU A 468 7.49 16.17 -3.12
C GLU A 468 7.36 16.22 -1.58
N HIS A 469 6.77 15.18 -1.00
CA HIS A 469 6.50 15.08 0.44
C HIS A 469 7.64 14.42 1.23
N PHE A 470 8.86 14.92 1.05
CA PHE A 470 10.06 14.41 1.72
C PHE A 470 9.95 14.44 3.26
N ASN A 471 10.03 13.27 3.91
CA ASN A 471 9.97 13.09 5.36
C ASN A 471 8.72 13.71 6.03
N ALA A 472 7.61 13.85 5.29
CA ALA A 472 6.39 14.49 5.78
C ALA A 472 5.84 13.86 7.07
N VAL A 473 5.93 12.52 7.18
CA VAL A 473 5.37 11.79 8.32
C VAL A 473 6.09 12.14 9.61
N VAL A 474 7.42 12.03 9.65
CA VAL A 474 8.20 12.28 10.87
C VAL A 474 8.02 13.73 11.34
N ARG A 475 8.01 14.69 10.41
CA ARG A 475 7.84 16.13 10.72
C ARG A 475 6.49 16.41 11.36
N LYS A 476 5.43 15.82 10.80
CA LYS A 476 4.07 16.03 11.29
C LYS A 476 3.86 15.37 12.65
N VAL A 477 4.31 14.13 12.84
CA VAL A 477 4.25 13.44 14.14
C VAL A 477 5.03 14.21 15.20
N ASP A 478 6.26 14.61 14.89
CA ASP A 478 7.11 15.40 15.80
C ASP A 478 6.44 16.70 16.24
N SER A 479 5.89 17.46 15.29
CA SER A 479 5.14 18.69 15.58
C SER A 479 3.92 18.44 16.48
N CYS A 480 3.22 17.32 16.28
CA CYS A 480 2.06 16.97 17.09
C CYS A 480 2.45 16.50 18.50
N LEU A 481 3.54 15.73 18.66
CA LEU A 481 4.05 15.32 19.97
C LEU A 481 4.47 16.53 20.82
N GLU A 482 5.21 17.49 20.24
CA GLU A 482 5.58 18.73 20.94
C GLU A 482 4.34 19.56 21.32
N ALA A 483 3.35 19.66 20.42
CA ALA A 483 2.10 20.40 20.69
C ALA A 483 1.31 19.82 21.88
N HIS A 484 1.38 18.51 22.09
CA HIS A 484 0.76 17.82 23.24
C HIS A 484 1.67 17.77 24.49
N GLY A 485 2.81 18.45 24.47
CA GLY A 485 3.70 18.66 25.61
C GLY A 485 4.82 17.63 25.80
N ALA A 486 5.03 16.71 24.85
CA ALA A 486 6.16 15.79 24.90
C ALA A 486 7.51 16.52 24.79
N SER A 487 8.56 15.99 25.41
CA SER A 487 9.89 16.58 25.44
C SER A 487 10.83 15.91 24.45
N ARG A 488 11.23 16.63 23.40
CA ARG A 488 12.16 16.16 22.38
C ARG A 488 13.62 16.24 22.87
N LEU A 489 14.34 15.11 22.83
CA LEU A 489 15.72 14.96 23.34
C LEU A 489 16.79 15.56 22.43
N CYS A 490 16.60 15.48 21.11
CA CYS A 490 17.50 16.01 20.09
C CYS A 490 16.72 16.38 18.83
N GLU A 491 17.35 17.11 17.92
CA GLU A 491 16.74 17.41 16.62
C GLU A 491 16.32 16.13 15.89
N THR A 492 15.16 16.19 15.23
CA THR A 492 14.60 15.10 14.45
C THR A 492 15.54 14.80 13.29
N GLY A 493 15.98 13.54 13.17
CA GLY A 493 16.83 13.13 12.06
C GLY A 493 15.99 12.82 10.82
N GLU A 494 16.52 13.13 9.65
CA GLU A 494 15.86 12.89 8.37
C GLU A 494 16.81 12.15 7.44
N GLY A 495 16.55 10.87 7.20
CA GLY A 495 17.26 10.08 6.21
C GLY A 495 16.77 10.40 4.81
N ASP A 496 17.73 10.57 3.88
CA ASP A 496 17.46 10.85 2.47
C ASP A 496 17.93 9.68 1.58
N ASP A 497 16.97 8.90 1.11
CA ASP A 497 17.18 7.81 0.15
C ASP A 497 17.24 8.30 -1.32
N GLY A 498 17.30 9.63 -1.51
CA GLY A 498 17.34 10.30 -2.80
C GLY A 498 18.74 10.68 -3.28
N GLY A 499 18.98 10.54 -4.58
CA GLY A 499 20.17 11.07 -5.25
C GLY A 499 21.49 10.38 -4.86
N ASN A 500 22.51 11.16 -4.50
CA ASN A 500 23.84 10.69 -4.07
C ASN A 500 24.00 10.63 -2.54
N LYS A 501 22.92 10.86 -1.78
CA LYS A 501 22.93 10.76 -0.32
C LYS A 501 22.60 9.34 0.10
N THR A 502 22.94 9.00 1.34
CA THR A 502 22.67 7.68 1.91
C THR A 502 22.00 7.85 3.26
N THR A 503 20.75 7.40 3.34
CA THR A 503 19.95 7.26 4.56
C THR A 503 20.77 6.74 5.76
N GLU A 504 21.72 5.82 5.51
CA GLU A 504 22.58 5.26 6.55
C GLU A 504 23.52 6.29 7.18
N GLU A 505 24.16 7.17 6.42
CA GLU A 505 25.08 8.17 6.99
C GLU A 505 24.32 9.26 7.75
N ASP A 506 23.12 9.62 7.28
CA ASP A 506 22.22 10.52 8.00
C ASP A 506 21.80 9.89 9.34
N PHE A 507 21.42 8.61 9.31
CA PHE A 507 21.10 7.83 10.50
C PHE A 507 22.27 7.73 11.48
N LEU A 508 23.48 7.38 11.01
CA LEU A 508 24.66 7.27 11.88
C LEU A 508 25.03 8.61 12.52
N THR A 509 24.92 9.70 11.77
CA THR A 509 25.22 11.06 12.27
C THR A 509 24.21 11.47 13.36
N TRP A 510 22.92 11.26 13.09
CA TRP A 510 21.86 11.52 14.04
C TRP A 510 21.97 10.63 15.29
N LYS A 511 22.20 9.32 15.10
CA LYS A 511 22.28 8.31 16.17
C LYS A 511 23.33 8.66 17.22
N GLU A 512 24.54 9.06 16.80
CA GLU A 512 25.59 9.45 17.77
C GLU A 512 25.23 10.71 18.56
N THR A 513 24.53 11.66 17.95
CA THR A 513 24.05 12.86 18.64
C THR A 513 22.93 12.52 19.62
N MET A 514 21.99 11.67 19.19
CA MET A 514 20.87 11.17 19.99
C MET A 514 21.38 10.40 21.22
N TRP A 515 22.31 9.43 21.06
CA TRP A 515 22.84 8.66 22.19
C TRP A 515 23.54 9.54 23.24
N LYS A 516 24.31 10.55 22.81
CA LYS A 516 24.94 11.51 23.75
C LYS A 516 23.90 12.28 24.56
N ARG A 517 22.80 12.69 23.92
CA ARG A 517 21.70 13.39 24.59
C ARG A 517 20.96 12.47 25.55
N LEU A 518 20.59 11.27 25.10
CA LEU A 518 19.90 10.28 25.91
C LEU A 518 20.72 9.89 27.14
N ALA A 519 22.02 9.60 26.97
CA ALA A 519 22.91 9.25 28.07
C ALA A 519 23.05 10.37 29.10
N SER A 520 23.11 11.64 28.66
CA SER A 520 23.13 12.79 29.55
C SER A 520 21.82 12.96 30.32
N GLU A 521 20.68 12.75 29.67
CA GLU A 521 19.33 12.95 30.23
C GLU A 521 18.93 11.81 31.19
N MET A 522 19.33 10.58 30.89
CA MET A 522 19.03 9.39 31.70
C MET A 522 20.18 9.01 32.65
N HIS A 523 21.27 9.78 32.69
CA HIS A 523 22.47 9.52 33.50
C HIS A 523 23.08 8.13 33.30
N LEU A 524 23.27 7.73 32.04
CA LEU A 524 23.79 6.41 31.66
C LEU A 524 25.33 6.40 31.57
N GLU A 525 25.95 5.31 32.00
CA GLU A 525 27.38 5.05 31.82
C GLU A 525 27.62 4.14 30.59
N GLU A 526 28.65 4.43 29.82
CA GLU A 526 28.99 3.68 28.60
C GLU A 526 29.80 2.42 28.94
N CYS A 527 29.33 1.27 28.46
CA CYS A 527 29.97 -0.03 28.59
C CYS A 527 30.83 -0.36 27.35
N GLU A 528 31.81 -1.25 27.50
CA GLU A 528 32.59 -1.74 26.36
C GLU A 528 31.71 -2.63 25.47
N GLN A 529 31.62 -2.32 24.18
CA GLN A 529 30.77 -3.04 23.24
C GLN A 529 31.32 -4.45 22.96
N VAL A 530 30.62 -5.47 23.44
CA VAL A 530 30.85 -6.88 23.08
C VAL A 530 29.71 -7.34 22.17
N TYR A 531 30.05 -8.10 21.11
CA TYR A 531 29.01 -8.69 20.26
C TYR A 531 28.26 -9.81 21.00
N GLU A 532 26.95 -9.63 21.14
CA GLU A 532 26.03 -10.64 21.66
C GLU A 532 25.09 -11.12 20.52
N PRO A 533 25.06 -12.43 20.22
CA PRO A 533 24.24 -12.96 19.13
C PRO A 533 22.75 -12.98 19.48
N SER A 534 21.91 -12.53 18.56
CA SER A 534 20.44 -12.60 18.62
C SER A 534 19.91 -13.92 18.03
N PHE A 535 20.74 -14.64 17.28
CA PHE A 535 20.42 -15.96 16.75
C PHE A 535 21.43 -17.01 17.20
N ASP A 536 20.90 -18.16 17.60
CA ASP A 536 21.66 -19.38 17.80
C ASP A 536 21.77 -20.14 16.47
N VAL A 537 22.99 -20.31 15.97
CA VAL A 537 23.29 -20.98 14.71
C VAL A 537 23.99 -22.29 15.00
N GLN A 538 23.29 -23.40 14.75
CA GLN A 538 23.79 -24.75 15.04
C GLN A 538 24.07 -25.52 13.75
N GLU A 539 25.31 -25.95 13.55
CA GLU A 539 25.64 -26.90 12.47
C GLU A 539 25.04 -28.29 12.80
N LYS A 540 24.49 -28.95 11.78
CA LYS A 540 23.84 -30.27 11.90
C LYS A 540 24.58 -31.30 11.07
N GLU A 541 24.77 -32.48 11.65
CA GLU A 541 25.22 -33.68 10.94
C GLU A 541 24.07 -34.26 10.10
N THR A 542 23.67 -33.53 9.07
CA THR A 542 22.61 -33.91 8.13
C THR A 542 23.11 -33.68 6.71
N GLN A 543 22.73 -34.57 5.79
CA GLN A 543 23.10 -34.41 4.38
C GLN A 543 22.36 -33.20 3.80
N SER A 544 23.03 -32.42 2.95
CA SER A 544 22.49 -31.18 2.38
C SER A 544 21.26 -31.43 1.49
N ASP A 545 21.14 -32.60 0.88
CA ASP A 545 20.03 -32.99 0.01
C ASP A 545 18.83 -33.59 0.76
N ALA A 546 18.91 -33.72 2.09
CA ALA A 546 17.82 -34.26 2.90
C ALA A 546 16.49 -33.51 2.67
N PRO A 547 15.33 -34.20 2.70
CA PRO A 547 14.04 -33.62 2.27
C PRO A 547 13.58 -32.38 3.03
N LEU A 548 13.99 -32.22 4.30
CA LEU A 548 13.61 -31.10 5.16
C LEU A 548 14.60 -29.93 5.12
N VAL A 549 15.72 -30.07 4.40
CA VAL A 549 16.74 -29.02 4.27
C VAL A 549 16.39 -28.12 3.09
N TYR A 550 16.26 -26.83 3.37
CA TYR A 550 16.06 -25.79 2.37
C TYR A 550 17.35 -25.52 1.62
N LEU A 551 17.33 -25.63 0.29
CA LEU A 551 18.46 -25.34 -0.60
C LEU A 551 18.29 -24.01 -1.36
N GLY A 552 17.42 -23.14 -0.84
CA GLY A 552 17.05 -21.86 -1.43
C GLY A 552 15.55 -21.72 -1.72
N GLU A 553 14.75 -22.76 -1.45
CA GLU A 553 13.30 -22.67 -1.58
C GLU A 553 12.71 -21.55 -0.67
N PRO A 554 11.74 -20.75 -1.14
CA PRO A 554 11.17 -19.64 -0.35
C PRO A 554 10.47 -20.06 0.95
N ASN A 555 9.84 -21.24 0.96
CA ASN A 555 9.07 -21.76 2.08
C ASN A 555 8.85 -23.29 1.93
N SER A 556 8.12 -23.90 2.87
CA SER A 556 7.87 -25.35 2.94
C SER A 556 7.05 -25.92 1.77
N THR A 557 6.18 -25.13 1.12
CA THR A 557 5.40 -25.58 -0.04
C THR A 557 6.30 -25.70 -1.27
N HIS A 558 7.26 -24.79 -1.43
CA HIS A 558 8.27 -24.90 -2.49
C HIS A 558 9.23 -26.07 -2.24
N LEU A 559 9.57 -26.36 -0.99
CA LEU A 559 10.41 -27.49 -0.62
C LEU A 559 9.75 -28.82 -1.00
N SER A 560 8.49 -29.01 -0.60
CA SER A 560 7.68 -30.20 -0.90
C SER A 560 7.26 -30.32 -2.37
N GLY A 561 7.20 -29.20 -3.11
CA GLY A 561 6.75 -29.17 -4.50
C GLY A 561 5.24 -28.97 -4.68
N GLU A 562 4.49 -28.81 -3.58
CA GLU A 562 3.04 -28.60 -3.57
C GLU A 562 2.68 -27.11 -3.61
N GLN A 563 3.12 -26.38 -4.64
CA GLN A 563 2.76 -24.97 -4.78
C GLN A 563 1.25 -24.81 -4.94
N ARG A 564 0.61 -24.17 -3.95
CA ARG A 564 -0.80 -23.79 -3.98
C ARG A 564 -0.93 -22.32 -3.57
N GLY A 565 -1.91 -21.64 -4.15
CA GLY A 565 -2.23 -20.26 -3.80
C GLY A 565 -2.77 -20.11 -2.37
N PRO A 566 -2.91 -18.88 -1.87
CA PRO A 566 -2.65 -17.62 -2.58
C PRO A 566 -1.16 -17.35 -2.79
N PHE A 567 -0.82 -16.74 -3.92
CA PHE A 567 0.54 -16.33 -4.24
C PHE A 567 0.76 -14.88 -3.83
N GLY A 568 1.88 -14.60 -3.17
CA GLY A 568 2.22 -13.29 -2.64
C GLY A 568 3.68 -13.21 -2.20
N ALA A 569 4.04 -12.16 -1.47
CA ALA A 569 5.41 -11.92 -1.06
C ALA A 569 6.01 -13.09 -0.24
N HIS A 570 5.23 -13.83 0.55
CA HIS A 570 5.75 -14.96 1.35
C HIS A 570 5.61 -16.33 0.65
N ASN A 571 4.89 -16.39 -0.46
CA ASN A 571 4.62 -17.61 -1.22
C ASN A 571 4.57 -17.27 -2.72
N PRO A 572 5.72 -17.03 -3.37
CA PRO A 572 5.74 -16.65 -4.79
C PRO A 572 5.35 -17.83 -5.69
N TYR A 573 4.76 -17.57 -6.85
CA TYR A 573 4.55 -18.59 -7.86
C TYR A 573 5.84 -18.80 -8.67
N LEU A 574 6.27 -20.05 -8.88
CA LEU A 574 7.42 -20.36 -9.72
C LEU A 574 7.04 -20.33 -11.21
N ALA A 575 7.00 -19.14 -11.79
CA ALA A 575 6.51 -18.91 -13.14
C ALA A 575 7.53 -19.30 -14.22
N PRO A 576 7.16 -20.11 -15.24
CA PRO A 576 7.97 -20.33 -16.43
C PRO A 576 8.14 -19.07 -17.26
N ILE A 577 9.36 -18.81 -17.73
CA ILE A 577 9.60 -17.79 -18.76
C ILE A 577 9.24 -18.40 -20.11
N VAL A 578 8.22 -17.86 -20.77
CA VAL A 578 7.70 -18.35 -22.06
C VAL A 578 8.04 -17.48 -23.25
N GLU A 579 8.57 -16.28 -23.04
CA GLU A 579 9.25 -15.49 -24.08
C GLU A 579 10.30 -14.57 -23.45
N SER A 580 11.41 -14.31 -24.15
CA SER A 580 12.36 -13.28 -23.74
C SER A 580 13.24 -12.80 -24.89
N PHE A 581 13.35 -11.49 -25.10
CA PHE A 581 14.19 -10.91 -26.14
C PHE A 581 14.74 -9.54 -25.76
N GLU A 582 15.73 -9.09 -26.52
CA GLU A 582 16.40 -7.79 -26.36
C GLU A 582 15.61 -6.70 -27.10
N LEU A 583 15.39 -5.56 -26.43
CA LEU A 583 14.69 -4.39 -26.98
C LEU A 583 15.67 -3.31 -27.45
N PHE A 584 16.88 -3.25 -26.90
CA PHE A 584 17.90 -2.31 -27.34
C PHE A 584 18.73 -2.88 -28.48
N THR A 585 19.16 -2.03 -29.40
CA THR A 585 20.04 -2.40 -30.52
C THR A 585 21.48 -1.93 -30.30
N VAL A 586 21.72 -1.11 -29.26
CA VAL A 586 23.02 -0.52 -28.94
C VAL A 586 23.93 -1.49 -28.19
N PRO A 587 25.23 -1.59 -28.53
CA PRO A 587 26.16 -2.39 -27.76
C PRO A 587 26.41 -1.79 -26.35
N GLY A 588 26.56 -2.65 -25.35
CA GLY A 588 26.93 -2.25 -23.98
C GLY A 588 25.79 -1.77 -23.10
N ARG A 589 24.54 -1.76 -23.58
CA ARG A 589 23.32 -1.61 -22.77
C ARG A 589 22.28 -2.61 -23.22
N ASN A 590 21.48 -3.11 -22.28
CA ASN A 590 20.44 -4.08 -22.56
C ASN A 590 19.12 -3.61 -21.94
N CYS A 591 18.01 -3.93 -22.60
CA CYS A 591 16.67 -3.82 -22.06
C CYS A 591 15.86 -5.03 -22.51
N LEU A 592 15.38 -5.79 -21.54
CA LEU A 592 14.78 -7.09 -21.77
C LEU A 592 13.25 -6.95 -21.82
N HIS A 593 12.63 -7.58 -22.80
CA HIS A 593 11.25 -8.03 -22.69
C HIS A 593 11.24 -9.47 -22.19
N ILE A 594 10.38 -9.79 -21.23
CA ILE A 594 10.23 -11.14 -20.67
C ILE A 594 8.75 -11.42 -20.42
N GLU A 595 8.26 -12.57 -20.86
CA GLU A 595 6.92 -13.08 -20.56
C GLU A 595 6.98 -14.25 -19.59
N PHE A 596 6.19 -14.17 -18.52
CA PHE A 596 5.98 -15.21 -17.53
C PHE A 596 4.61 -15.85 -17.73
N ASP A 597 4.57 -17.18 -17.83
CA ASP A 597 3.32 -17.93 -17.86
C ASP A 597 2.79 -18.13 -16.44
N ILE A 598 1.50 -17.85 -16.27
CA ILE A 598 0.77 -17.98 -15.00
C ILE A 598 -0.49 -18.84 -15.16
N GLY A 599 -0.71 -19.46 -16.32
CA GLY A 599 -1.91 -20.23 -16.63
C GLY A 599 -2.14 -21.44 -15.74
N ASP A 600 -1.07 -22.08 -15.26
CA ASP A 600 -1.13 -23.22 -14.33
C ASP A 600 -1.18 -22.78 -12.85
N SER A 601 -1.62 -21.54 -12.58
CA SER A 601 -1.65 -20.95 -11.24
C SER A 601 -2.97 -20.23 -10.96
N THR A 602 -3.24 -19.97 -9.69
CA THR A 602 -4.35 -19.09 -9.27
C THR A 602 -3.96 -17.61 -9.26
N LEU A 603 -2.79 -17.26 -9.79
CA LEU A 603 -2.30 -15.89 -9.82
C LEU A 603 -3.06 -15.12 -10.91
N ALA A 604 -3.59 -13.96 -10.54
CA ALA A 604 -4.29 -13.05 -11.44
C ALA A 604 -3.69 -11.65 -11.30
N TYR A 605 -3.84 -10.84 -12.35
CA TYR A 605 -3.37 -9.47 -12.35
C TYR A 605 -4.34 -8.56 -13.10
N GLN A 606 -4.28 -7.27 -12.79
CA GLN A 606 -4.93 -6.22 -13.54
C GLN A 606 -3.89 -5.38 -14.28
N THR A 607 -4.26 -4.89 -15.45
CA THR A 607 -3.45 -3.96 -16.23
C THR A 607 -3.00 -2.77 -15.37
N GLY A 608 -1.68 -2.54 -15.34
CA GLY A 608 -1.04 -1.50 -14.50
C GLY A 608 -0.56 -1.97 -13.12
N ASP A 609 -0.78 -3.23 -12.74
CA ASP A 609 -0.16 -3.84 -11.56
C ASP A 609 1.38 -4.00 -11.71
N HIS A 610 2.03 -4.43 -10.62
CA HIS A 610 3.47 -4.72 -10.59
C HIS A 610 3.73 -6.22 -10.43
N LEU A 611 4.82 -6.70 -11.03
CA LEU A 611 5.34 -8.05 -10.81
C LEU A 611 6.56 -7.97 -9.89
N GLY A 612 6.49 -8.60 -8.72
CA GLY A 612 7.61 -8.79 -7.82
C GLY A 612 8.40 -10.03 -8.23
N VAL A 613 9.65 -9.84 -8.65
CA VAL A 613 10.55 -10.91 -9.13
C VAL A 613 11.60 -11.22 -8.08
N TRP A 614 11.71 -12.48 -7.67
CA TRP A 614 12.71 -12.94 -6.71
C TRP A 614 14.04 -13.25 -7.42
N PRO A 615 15.13 -12.52 -7.12
CA PRO A 615 16.41 -12.77 -7.75
C PRO A 615 17.23 -13.83 -7.00
N MET A 616 18.43 -14.10 -7.51
CA MET A 616 19.49 -14.82 -6.79
C MET A 616 20.83 -14.12 -6.99
N ASN A 617 21.76 -14.29 -6.04
CA ASN A 617 23.11 -13.74 -6.16
C ASN A 617 23.94 -14.48 -7.22
N ALA A 618 24.84 -13.75 -7.87
CA ALA A 618 25.76 -14.30 -8.87
C ALA A 618 26.81 -15.20 -8.22
N ASP A 619 27.20 -16.27 -8.91
CA ASP A 619 28.13 -17.29 -8.38
C ASP A 619 29.43 -16.65 -7.89
N VAL A 620 30.03 -15.76 -8.70
CA VAL A 620 31.30 -15.09 -8.35
C VAL A 620 31.23 -14.29 -7.04
N GLU A 621 30.08 -13.73 -6.69
CA GLU A 621 29.91 -12.98 -5.43
C GLU A 621 29.62 -13.93 -4.27
N VAL A 622 28.85 -15.01 -4.49
CA VAL A 622 28.60 -16.07 -3.50
C VAL A 622 29.90 -16.78 -3.12
N GLU A 623 30.70 -17.18 -4.12
CA GLU A 623 31.99 -17.83 -3.90
C GLU A 623 32.95 -16.93 -3.14
N ARG A 624 33.07 -15.65 -3.54
CA ARG A 624 33.90 -14.67 -2.86
C ARG A 624 33.48 -14.50 -1.41
N PHE A 625 32.17 -14.34 -1.17
CA PHE A 625 31.62 -14.19 0.17
C PHE A 625 31.96 -15.39 1.06
N LEU A 626 31.69 -16.62 0.57
CA LEU A 626 31.98 -17.84 1.32
C LEU A 626 33.48 -18.00 1.60
N ARG A 627 34.37 -17.63 0.67
CA ARG A 627 35.83 -17.71 0.88
C ARG A 627 36.32 -16.71 1.91
N VAL A 628 35.88 -15.46 1.81
CA VAL A 628 36.27 -14.37 2.71
C VAL A 628 35.92 -14.68 4.17
N PHE A 629 34.77 -15.32 4.42
CA PHE A 629 34.35 -15.72 5.76
C PHE A 629 34.78 -17.15 6.15
N GLY A 630 35.63 -17.81 5.36
CA GLY A 630 36.10 -19.18 5.68
C GLY A 630 35.00 -20.24 5.64
N LEU A 631 33.89 -19.98 4.94
CA LEU A 631 32.73 -20.87 4.82
C LEU A 631 32.80 -21.77 3.58
N TRP A 632 33.76 -21.58 2.67
CA TRP A 632 33.81 -22.27 1.37
C TRP A 632 33.84 -23.80 1.47
N ASP A 633 34.69 -24.34 2.32
CA ASP A 633 34.83 -25.79 2.47
C ASP A 633 33.64 -26.43 3.19
N LYS A 634 32.90 -25.63 3.97
CA LYS A 634 31.67 -26.03 4.67
C LYS A 634 30.40 -25.49 4.02
N ARG A 635 30.45 -25.05 2.76
CA ARG A 635 29.33 -24.39 2.08
C ARG A 635 28.04 -25.23 2.02
N ASN A 636 28.20 -26.55 1.99
CA ASN A 636 27.11 -27.53 1.99
C ASN A 636 26.71 -27.99 3.40
N THR A 637 27.39 -27.54 4.46
CA THR A 637 27.03 -27.88 5.83
C THR A 637 25.66 -27.30 6.16
N VAL A 638 24.81 -28.12 6.78
CA VAL A 638 23.47 -27.75 7.19
C VAL A 638 23.52 -26.98 8.51
N VAL A 639 22.83 -25.84 8.56
CA VAL A 639 22.68 -24.97 9.73
C VAL A 639 21.21 -24.84 10.10
N GLU A 640 20.92 -25.03 11.38
CA GLU A 640 19.65 -24.69 12.01
C GLU A 640 19.80 -23.35 12.73
N ILE A 641 18.90 -22.41 12.45
CA ILE A 641 18.90 -21.08 13.05
C ILE A 641 17.72 -21.02 14.02
N LYS A 642 17.97 -20.58 15.25
CA LYS A 642 16.94 -20.35 16.25
C LYS A 642 17.04 -18.91 16.70
N ALA A 643 15.91 -18.22 16.74
CA ALA A 643 15.83 -16.92 17.38
C ALA A 643 15.77 -17.08 18.91
N ASP A 644 16.15 -16.04 19.63
CA ASP A 644 15.79 -15.89 21.03
C ASP A 644 14.25 -15.82 21.22
N SER A 645 13.80 -15.71 22.46
CA SER A 645 12.38 -15.70 22.82
C SER A 645 11.55 -14.56 22.20
N GLN A 646 12.17 -13.62 21.47
CA GLN A 646 11.50 -12.45 20.90
C GLN A 646 11.67 -12.32 19.37
N GLY A 647 12.56 -13.09 18.73
CA GLY A 647 12.83 -12.96 17.28
C GLY A 647 12.12 -13.96 16.36
N LYS A 648 11.93 -13.58 15.09
CA LYS A 648 11.63 -14.50 13.97
C LYS A 648 12.93 -14.82 13.23
N VAL A 649 13.11 -16.08 12.83
CA VAL A 649 14.26 -16.46 11.99
C VAL A 649 14.19 -15.75 10.63
N PRO A 650 15.32 -15.25 10.09
CA PRO A 650 15.32 -14.33 8.94
C PRO A 650 14.95 -15.01 7.60
N PHE A 651 15.06 -16.34 7.52
CA PHE A 651 14.76 -17.13 6.33
C PHE A 651 14.55 -18.61 6.71
N PRO A 652 14.00 -19.45 5.79
CA PRO A 652 13.75 -20.86 6.06
C PRO A 652 14.98 -21.63 6.55
N THR A 653 14.80 -22.44 7.58
CA THR A 653 15.83 -23.22 8.26
C THR A 653 15.23 -24.58 8.68
N PRO A 654 15.98 -25.70 8.66
CA PRO A 654 17.41 -25.85 8.38
C PRO A 654 17.80 -25.59 6.91
N THR A 655 18.95 -24.96 6.67
CA THR A 655 19.45 -24.63 5.32
C THR A 655 20.96 -24.83 5.22
N THR A 656 21.60 -24.59 4.08
CA THR A 656 23.08 -24.60 3.97
C THR A 656 23.65 -23.18 3.93
N TYR A 657 24.92 -23.01 4.28
CA TYR A 657 25.60 -21.71 4.15
C TYR A 657 25.52 -21.17 2.71
N GLU A 658 25.73 -22.02 1.70
CA GLU A 658 25.63 -21.61 0.30
C GLU A 658 24.21 -21.16 -0.05
N ALA A 659 23.18 -21.92 0.35
CA ALA A 659 21.80 -21.57 0.06
C ALA A 659 21.41 -20.23 0.71
N ALA A 660 21.83 -20.00 1.96
CA ALA A 660 21.59 -18.74 2.66
C ALA A 660 22.22 -17.54 1.93
N VAL A 661 23.50 -17.65 1.57
CA VAL A 661 24.24 -16.58 0.87
C VAL A 661 23.69 -16.36 -0.55
N ARG A 662 23.25 -17.41 -1.24
CA ARG A 662 22.80 -17.33 -2.63
C ARG A 662 21.38 -16.79 -2.79
N TYR A 663 20.46 -17.21 -1.92
CA TYR A 663 19.02 -16.98 -2.11
C TYR A 663 18.38 -16.12 -1.03
N TYR A 664 19.01 -15.96 0.14
CA TYR A 664 18.37 -15.29 1.28
C TYR A 664 19.07 -14.02 1.73
N LEU A 665 20.35 -13.81 1.44
CA LEU A 665 21.11 -12.63 1.91
C LEU A 665 21.41 -11.64 0.78
N GLU A 666 21.27 -10.34 1.05
CA GLU A 666 21.56 -9.28 0.08
C GLU A 666 23.06 -8.88 0.11
N ILE A 667 23.94 -9.77 -0.36
CA ILE A 667 25.41 -9.61 -0.22
C ILE A 667 26.04 -8.55 -1.13
N CYS A 668 25.28 -7.97 -2.07
CA CYS A 668 25.76 -6.96 -3.02
C CYS A 668 25.31 -5.52 -2.70
N VAL A 669 24.77 -5.26 -1.51
CA VAL A 669 24.42 -3.90 -1.07
C VAL A 669 25.66 -3.02 -0.84
N PRO A 670 25.50 -1.69 -0.83
CA PRO A 670 26.47 -0.79 -0.23
C PRO A 670 26.88 -1.26 1.17
N VAL A 671 28.18 -1.17 1.47
CA VAL A 671 28.73 -1.63 2.74
C VAL A 671 28.29 -0.71 3.86
N SER A 672 27.83 -1.30 4.96
CA SER A 672 27.56 -0.55 6.20
C SER A 672 28.87 -0.20 6.90
N ARG A 673 29.10 1.09 7.15
CA ARG A 673 30.28 1.56 7.89
C ARG A 673 30.27 1.05 9.34
N GLN A 674 29.10 1.00 9.96
CA GLN A 674 28.93 0.46 11.32
C GLN A 674 29.31 -1.02 11.38
N PHE A 675 28.83 -1.82 10.42
CA PHE A 675 29.16 -3.25 10.39
C PHE A 675 30.67 -3.48 10.17
N VAL A 676 31.31 -2.68 9.32
CA VAL A 676 32.77 -2.72 9.12
C VAL A 676 33.53 -2.46 10.42
N GLY A 677 33.12 -1.47 11.21
CA GLY A 677 33.69 -1.22 12.53
C GLY A 677 33.54 -2.40 13.48
N MET A 678 32.36 -3.02 13.51
CA MET A 678 32.07 -4.19 14.34
C MET A 678 32.94 -5.40 13.97
N LEU A 679 33.23 -5.60 12.68
CA LEU A 679 34.07 -6.71 12.19
C LEU A 679 35.52 -6.63 12.66
N ALA A 680 36.00 -5.47 13.12
CA ALA A 680 37.36 -5.32 13.60
C ALA A 680 37.70 -6.32 14.71
N GLN A 681 36.76 -6.61 15.63
CA GLN A 681 36.98 -7.56 16.74
C GLN A 681 37.18 -9.02 16.30
N PHE A 682 36.77 -9.37 15.07
CA PHE A 682 36.88 -10.72 14.48
C PHE A 682 37.97 -10.80 13.41
N SER A 683 38.89 -9.84 13.39
CA SER A 683 39.89 -9.74 12.33
C SER A 683 40.94 -10.84 12.41
N PRO A 684 41.36 -11.42 11.27
CA PRO A 684 42.37 -12.49 11.25
C PRO A 684 43.80 -12.00 11.49
N SER A 685 44.02 -10.68 11.51
CA SER A 685 45.32 -10.07 11.79
C SER A 685 45.17 -8.70 12.42
N GLU A 686 46.23 -8.26 13.10
CA GLU A 686 46.28 -6.95 13.75
C GLU A 686 46.21 -5.78 12.74
N ASP A 687 46.76 -5.96 11.53
CA ASP A 687 46.68 -4.95 10.47
C ASP A 687 45.26 -4.84 9.90
N ALA A 688 44.60 -5.98 9.67
CA ALA A 688 43.19 -6.00 9.26
C ALA A 688 42.30 -5.34 10.33
N ARG A 689 42.56 -5.63 11.62
CA ARG A 689 41.85 -5.01 12.75
C ARG A 689 41.96 -3.49 12.74
N LYS A 690 43.18 -2.96 12.61
CA LYS A 690 43.42 -1.51 12.54
C LYS A 690 42.73 -0.86 11.35
N GLN A 691 42.78 -1.54 10.19
CA GLN A 691 42.17 -1.04 8.96
C GLN A 691 40.64 -0.98 9.07
N LEU A 692 40.00 -2.04 9.57
CA LEU A 692 38.55 -2.10 9.80
C LEU A 692 38.10 -1.10 10.86
N ALA A 693 38.83 -0.97 11.97
CA ALA A 693 38.54 0.02 13.00
C ALA A 693 38.62 1.46 12.47
N LYS A 694 39.62 1.77 11.63
CA LYS A 694 39.73 3.07 10.97
C LYS A 694 38.59 3.32 9.99
N LEU A 695 38.25 2.34 9.15
CA LEU A 695 37.12 2.44 8.23
C LEU A 695 35.78 2.62 8.95
N GLY A 696 35.58 1.96 10.09
CA GLY A 696 34.35 2.11 10.88
C GLY A 696 34.22 3.49 11.54
N SER A 697 35.34 4.11 11.93
CA SER A 697 35.36 5.36 12.70
C SER A 697 35.45 6.64 11.84
N ASP A 698 36.05 6.58 10.65
CA ASP A 698 36.28 7.75 9.79
C ASP A 698 35.40 7.71 8.53
N LYS A 699 34.37 8.58 8.51
CA LYS A 699 33.40 8.71 7.41
C LYS A 699 34.06 9.03 6.07
N GLU A 700 35.03 9.94 6.05
CA GLU A 700 35.66 10.37 4.79
C GLU A 700 36.60 9.28 4.27
N TYR A 701 37.35 8.64 5.17
CA TYR A 701 38.21 7.51 4.83
C TYR A 701 37.39 6.32 4.29
N PHE A 702 36.23 6.05 4.90
CA PHE A 702 35.27 5.06 4.40
C PHE A 702 34.72 5.43 3.03
N HIS A 703 34.30 6.69 2.84
CA HIS A 703 33.75 7.14 1.57
C HIS A 703 34.77 6.96 0.42
N GLN A 704 35.99 7.46 0.60
CA GLN A 704 37.07 7.36 -0.41
C GLN A 704 37.53 5.92 -0.66
N GLY A 705 37.62 5.12 0.42
CA GLY A 705 38.14 3.75 0.36
C GLY A 705 37.14 2.71 -0.11
N VAL A 706 35.84 2.94 0.12
CA VAL A 706 34.79 1.91 -0.01
C VAL A 706 33.59 2.42 -0.82
N ALA A 707 32.91 3.48 -0.36
CA ALA A 707 31.64 3.90 -0.95
C ALA A 707 31.80 4.46 -2.38
N ALA A 708 32.77 5.35 -2.60
CA ALA A 708 33.07 5.92 -3.92
C ALA A 708 33.47 4.84 -4.95
N LYS A 709 34.10 3.76 -4.47
CA LYS A 709 34.49 2.60 -5.28
C LYS A 709 33.38 1.57 -5.47
N CYS A 710 32.22 1.76 -4.83
CA CYS A 710 31.08 0.85 -4.89
C CYS A 710 31.50 -0.61 -4.57
N LEU A 711 32.30 -0.80 -3.51
CA LEU A 711 32.66 -2.13 -3.03
C LEU A 711 31.47 -2.75 -2.30
N ASN A 712 31.26 -4.06 -2.47
CA ASN A 712 30.46 -4.86 -1.54
C ASN A 712 31.34 -5.38 -0.38
N LEU A 713 30.71 -5.97 0.64
CA LEU A 713 31.42 -6.37 1.86
C LEU A 713 32.53 -7.39 1.59
N ALA A 714 32.26 -8.43 0.79
CA ALA A 714 33.24 -9.45 0.48
C ALA A 714 34.44 -8.87 -0.30
N GLN A 715 34.18 -7.97 -1.25
CA GLN A 715 35.23 -7.26 -1.99
C GLN A 715 36.11 -6.39 -1.08
N LEU A 716 35.50 -5.70 -0.11
CA LEU A 716 36.24 -4.91 0.88
C LEU A 716 37.14 -5.79 1.75
N LEU A 717 36.58 -6.85 2.32
CA LEU A 717 37.30 -7.74 3.22
C LEU A 717 38.42 -8.51 2.48
N GLU A 718 38.18 -8.96 1.25
CA GLU A 718 39.21 -9.54 0.37
C GLU A 718 40.35 -8.54 0.09
N ALA A 719 40.04 -7.26 -0.12
CA ALA A 719 41.06 -6.23 -0.33
C ALA A 719 41.88 -5.94 0.94
N ILE A 720 41.28 -6.08 2.13
CA ILE A 720 41.95 -5.85 3.42
C ILE A 720 42.81 -7.06 3.81
N SER A 721 42.30 -8.28 3.59
CA SER A 721 42.98 -9.53 3.94
C SER A 721 42.85 -10.54 2.78
N PRO A 722 43.72 -10.46 1.75
CA PRO A 722 43.61 -11.30 0.56
C PRO A 722 44.01 -12.76 0.81
N THR A 723 44.72 -13.06 1.89
CA THR A 723 45.27 -14.39 2.18
C THR A 723 44.60 -15.09 3.36
N LEU A 724 44.17 -14.33 4.38
CA LEU A 724 43.58 -14.90 5.60
C LEU A 724 42.06 -14.63 5.62
N PRO A 725 41.23 -15.67 5.78
CA PRO A 725 39.78 -15.51 5.91
C PRO A 725 39.39 -14.95 7.28
N PHE A 726 38.27 -14.22 7.31
CA PHE A 726 37.57 -13.75 8.51
C PHE A 726 36.74 -14.88 9.14
N SER A 727 37.37 -16.03 9.41
CA SER A 727 36.70 -17.24 9.90
C SER A 727 36.10 -17.11 11.31
N ASP A 728 36.61 -16.17 12.10
CA ASP A 728 36.14 -15.93 13.47
C ASP A 728 34.85 -15.09 13.52
N VAL A 729 34.39 -14.56 12.37
CA VAL A 729 33.10 -13.87 12.28
C VAL A 729 31.98 -14.90 12.40
N PRO A 730 31.15 -14.85 13.46
CA PRO A 730 30.07 -15.80 13.61
C PRO A 730 28.99 -15.56 12.54
N PHE A 731 28.36 -16.63 12.05
CA PHE A 731 27.31 -16.51 11.04
C PHE A 731 26.08 -15.75 11.55
N SER A 732 25.82 -15.77 12.86
CA SER A 732 24.81 -14.91 13.50
C SER A 732 25.07 -13.42 13.23
N ALA A 733 26.32 -12.96 13.30
CA ALA A 733 26.66 -11.56 13.04
C ALA A 733 26.39 -11.18 11.58
N ILE A 734 26.57 -12.13 10.66
CA ILE A 734 26.30 -11.95 9.23
C ILE A 734 24.79 -11.80 8.99
N ILE A 735 23.97 -12.72 9.50
CA ILE A 735 22.51 -12.70 9.25
C ILE A 735 21.79 -11.57 9.99
N GLU A 736 22.38 -11.02 11.06
CA GLU A 736 21.87 -9.83 11.77
C GLU A 736 22.17 -8.52 11.04
N ASN A 737 23.30 -8.46 10.32
CA ASN A 737 23.77 -7.21 9.72
C ASN A 737 23.59 -7.14 8.20
N ILE A 738 23.35 -8.28 7.55
CA ILE A 738 23.02 -8.36 6.12
C ILE A 738 21.54 -8.67 5.98
N ARG A 739 20.78 -7.72 5.45
CA ARG A 739 19.35 -7.85 5.22
C ARG A 739 19.01 -9.00 4.26
N ARG A 740 17.75 -9.44 4.31
CA ARG A 740 17.21 -10.45 3.39
C ARG A 740 17.25 -9.96 1.94
N LEU A 741 17.55 -10.87 1.01
CA LEU A 741 17.46 -10.67 -0.43
C LEU A 741 16.03 -10.29 -0.82
N GLN A 742 15.83 -9.09 -1.36
CA GLN A 742 14.50 -8.56 -1.63
C GLN A 742 14.00 -8.88 -3.06
N PRO A 743 12.69 -9.07 -3.27
CA PRO A 743 12.11 -9.06 -4.61
C PRO A 743 12.29 -7.69 -5.28
N ARG A 744 12.43 -7.66 -6.60
CA ARG A 744 12.46 -6.42 -7.39
C ARG A 744 11.17 -6.28 -8.18
N TYR A 745 10.55 -5.09 -8.09
CA TYR A 745 9.29 -4.82 -8.75
C TYR A 745 9.51 -4.28 -10.16
N TYR A 746 8.67 -4.74 -11.08
CA TYR A 746 8.61 -4.25 -12.45
C TYR A 746 7.16 -3.92 -12.77
N SER A 747 6.91 -2.76 -13.37
CA SER A 747 5.59 -2.43 -13.91
C SER A 747 5.25 -3.43 -15.00
N ILE A 748 4.08 -4.06 -14.90
CA ILE A 748 3.62 -5.03 -15.88
C ILE A 748 3.36 -4.31 -17.21
N SER A 749 3.97 -4.83 -18.29
CA SER A 749 3.86 -4.27 -19.64
C SER A 749 2.90 -5.02 -20.55
N SER A 750 2.09 -5.90 -19.97
CA SER A 750 0.99 -6.63 -20.60
C SER A 750 -0.38 -6.18 -20.11
N SER A 751 -1.38 -6.22 -20.98
CA SER A 751 -2.79 -6.08 -20.60
C SER A 751 -3.36 -7.43 -20.14
N SER A 752 -4.00 -7.46 -18.96
CA SER A 752 -4.68 -8.65 -18.47
C SER A 752 -5.92 -9.01 -19.28
N LEU A 753 -6.52 -8.04 -19.97
CA LEU A 753 -7.64 -8.26 -20.88
C LEU A 753 -7.21 -8.97 -22.17
N VAL A 754 -5.99 -8.69 -22.66
CA VAL A 754 -5.45 -9.30 -23.89
C VAL A 754 -4.71 -10.61 -23.61
N GLN A 755 -4.03 -10.69 -22.47
CA GLN A 755 -3.26 -11.86 -22.06
C GLN A 755 -3.44 -12.13 -20.56
N SER A 756 -4.55 -12.77 -20.20
CA SER A 756 -4.90 -13.11 -18.82
C SER A 756 -3.96 -14.14 -18.17
N HIS A 757 -3.33 -15.01 -18.96
CA HIS A 757 -2.49 -16.11 -18.48
C HIS A 757 -0.99 -15.85 -18.65
N LYS A 758 -0.60 -14.66 -19.09
CA LYS A 758 0.80 -14.26 -19.22
C LYS A 758 1.03 -12.85 -18.70
N ILE A 759 2.18 -12.66 -18.06
CA ILE A 759 2.61 -11.35 -17.59
C ILE A 759 3.89 -10.96 -18.32
N SER A 760 3.87 -9.82 -19.00
CA SER A 760 5.08 -9.23 -19.59
C SER A 760 5.72 -8.23 -18.64
N ILE A 761 7.05 -8.18 -18.60
CA ILE A 761 7.81 -7.07 -18.00
C ILE A 761 8.79 -6.46 -19.00
N THR A 762 9.19 -5.23 -18.73
CA THR A 762 10.21 -4.50 -19.49
C THR A 762 11.31 -4.03 -18.54
N ALA A 763 12.50 -4.62 -18.63
CA ALA A 763 13.57 -4.45 -17.64
C ALA A 763 14.87 -3.96 -18.28
N VAL A 764 15.26 -2.72 -18.01
CA VAL A 764 16.61 -2.22 -18.35
C VAL A 764 17.65 -2.93 -17.48
N VAL A 765 18.76 -3.37 -18.08
CA VAL A 765 19.82 -4.05 -17.35
C VAL A 765 20.76 -3.05 -16.70
N GLU A 766 20.81 -3.08 -15.38
CA GLU A 766 21.72 -2.26 -14.60
C GLU A 766 23.15 -2.80 -14.68
N SER A 767 23.98 -2.12 -15.48
CA SER A 767 25.41 -2.34 -15.60
C SER A 767 26.10 -0.99 -15.81
N ARG A 768 26.83 -0.52 -14.79
CA ARG A 768 27.47 0.80 -14.77
C ARG A 768 28.96 0.65 -14.50
N GLN A 769 29.81 1.22 -15.35
CA GLN A 769 31.23 1.33 -15.04
C GLN A 769 31.45 2.30 -13.87
N VAL A 770 32.21 1.88 -12.86
CA VAL A 770 32.57 2.75 -11.73
C VAL A 770 33.65 3.72 -12.21
N ALA A 771 33.42 5.02 -12.00
CA ALA A 771 34.40 6.05 -12.39
C ALA A 771 35.73 5.78 -11.69
N SER A 772 36.85 5.83 -12.43
CA SER A 772 38.23 5.50 -12.00
C SER A 772 38.62 4.02 -11.89
N GLU A 773 37.71 3.06 -12.15
CA GLU A 773 38.02 1.63 -12.16
C GLU A 773 37.69 0.95 -13.50
N THR A 774 38.31 -0.20 -13.76
CA THR A 774 37.96 -1.10 -14.88
C THR A 774 36.74 -1.99 -14.54
N LYS A 775 36.15 -1.80 -13.36
CA LYS A 775 35.06 -2.61 -12.80
C LYS A 775 33.69 -2.09 -13.23
N TYR A 776 32.77 -3.03 -13.44
CA TYR A 776 31.35 -2.76 -13.66
C TYR A 776 30.53 -3.12 -12.42
N LEU A 777 29.74 -2.16 -11.94
CA LEU A 777 28.69 -2.37 -10.95
C LEU A 777 27.46 -2.95 -11.66
N LYS A 778 26.97 -4.10 -11.20
CA LYS A 778 25.89 -4.85 -11.84
C LYS A 778 24.74 -5.08 -10.85
N GLY A 779 23.52 -4.74 -11.25
CA GLY A 779 22.30 -5.00 -10.46
C GLY A 779 21.99 -6.50 -10.39
N VAL A 780 21.56 -6.99 -9.22
CA VAL A 780 21.34 -8.42 -8.96
C VAL A 780 20.22 -8.98 -9.85
N ALA A 781 19.01 -8.43 -9.75
CA ALA A 781 17.83 -8.97 -10.46
C ALA A 781 17.94 -8.85 -11.99
N THR A 782 18.36 -7.71 -12.50
CA THR A 782 18.38 -7.47 -13.95
C THR A 782 19.45 -8.29 -14.67
N ASN A 783 20.62 -8.52 -14.03
CA ASN A 783 21.66 -9.38 -14.61
C ASN A 783 21.30 -10.88 -14.48
N TYR A 784 20.56 -11.26 -13.45
CA TYR A 784 19.97 -12.60 -13.35
C TYR A 784 18.95 -12.85 -14.48
N LEU A 785 18.05 -11.89 -14.72
CA LEU A 785 17.10 -11.93 -15.85
C LEU A 785 17.82 -11.97 -17.21
N LEU A 786 18.90 -11.22 -17.37
CA LEU A 786 19.75 -11.28 -18.57
C LEU A 786 20.34 -12.68 -18.77
N ALA A 787 20.88 -13.29 -17.71
CA ALA A 787 21.43 -14.64 -17.78
C ALA A 787 20.36 -15.70 -18.16
N LEU A 788 19.13 -15.55 -17.65
CA LEU A 788 17.99 -16.40 -18.04
C LEU A 788 17.63 -16.23 -19.52
N LYS A 789 17.54 -14.98 -20.01
CA LYS A 789 17.33 -14.70 -21.44
C LYS A 789 18.40 -15.35 -22.29
N GLN A 790 19.67 -15.22 -21.91
CA GLN A 790 20.80 -15.77 -22.66
C GLN A 790 20.78 -17.31 -22.70
N LYS A 791 20.49 -17.95 -21.55
CA LYS A 791 20.30 -19.41 -21.47
C LYS A 791 19.17 -19.87 -22.37
N ARG A 792 18.06 -19.14 -22.42
CA ARG A 792 16.91 -19.44 -23.29
C ARG A 792 17.24 -19.27 -24.78
N SER A 793 17.95 -18.21 -25.15
CA SER A 793 18.35 -17.93 -26.53
C SER A 793 19.51 -18.80 -27.03
N GLY A 794 20.13 -19.62 -26.16
CA GLY A 794 21.29 -20.45 -26.50
C GLY A 794 22.58 -19.66 -26.67
N GLU A 795 22.64 -18.42 -26.17
CA GLU A 795 23.83 -17.58 -26.22
C GLU A 795 24.85 -18.05 -25.18
N VAL A 796 26.02 -18.52 -25.63
CA VAL A 796 27.09 -19.01 -24.75
C VAL A 796 27.93 -17.83 -24.26
N ASN A 797 27.78 -17.44 -22.98
CA ASN A 797 28.55 -16.42 -22.26
C ASN A 797 28.74 -15.06 -22.98
N PRO A 798 27.71 -14.19 -23.02
CA PRO A 798 27.80 -12.92 -23.77
C PRO A 798 28.53 -11.80 -23.04
N ASP A 799 28.80 -11.97 -21.75
CA ASP A 799 29.42 -10.95 -20.90
C ASP A 799 30.92 -11.27 -20.68
N PRO A 800 31.85 -10.47 -21.23
CA PRO A 800 33.29 -10.67 -21.05
C PRO A 800 33.76 -10.43 -19.61
N TYR A 801 32.90 -9.90 -18.74
CA TYR A 801 33.11 -9.70 -17.31
C TYR A 801 32.16 -10.61 -16.48
N GLY A 802 31.84 -11.78 -17.05
CA GLY A 802 30.72 -12.67 -16.76
C GLY A 802 30.36 -12.90 -15.29
N ARG A 803 29.11 -12.57 -14.94
CA ARG A 803 28.44 -13.15 -13.78
C ARG A 803 27.75 -14.44 -14.23
N THR A 804 28.22 -15.57 -13.74
CA THR A 804 27.48 -16.83 -13.86
C THR A 804 26.44 -16.94 -12.75
N TYR A 805 25.40 -17.71 -13.00
CA TYR A 805 24.33 -17.97 -12.05
C TYR A 805 24.00 -19.46 -12.09
N HIS A 806 23.65 -20.02 -10.93
CA HIS A 806 23.06 -21.34 -10.81
C HIS A 806 21.60 -21.35 -11.29
N LEU A 807 21.38 -21.19 -12.59
CA LEU A 807 20.06 -20.98 -13.22
C LEU A 807 19.08 -22.14 -13.07
N GLU A 808 19.53 -23.30 -12.59
CA GLU A 808 18.67 -24.45 -12.28
C GLU A 808 18.00 -24.30 -10.89
N GLY A 809 18.53 -23.40 -10.05
CA GLY A 809 18.00 -23.10 -8.72
C GLY A 809 18.00 -24.29 -7.76
N PRO A 810 17.24 -24.19 -6.65
CA PRO A 810 17.14 -25.24 -5.64
C PRO A 810 16.60 -26.54 -6.26
N ARG A 811 17.37 -27.63 -6.12
CA ARG A 811 17.02 -28.97 -6.61
C ARG A 811 16.65 -29.03 -8.10
N GLY A 812 17.19 -28.11 -8.91
CA GLY A 812 16.91 -28.06 -10.35
C GLY A 812 15.54 -27.49 -10.75
N LYS A 813 14.75 -27.01 -9.78
CA LYS A 813 13.35 -26.61 -9.98
C LYS A 813 13.20 -25.32 -10.81
N TYR A 814 14.22 -24.46 -10.91
CA TYR A 814 14.13 -23.11 -11.49
C TYR A 814 14.59 -23.05 -12.95
N THR A 815 14.78 -24.19 -13.61
CA THR A 815 15.20 -24.21 -15.01
C THR A 815 14.23 -23.42 -15.89
N LEU A 816 14.65 -22.22 -16.32
CA LEU A 816 13.83 -21.21 -17.02
C LEU A 816 12.55 -20.82 -16.27
N LYS A 817 12.55 -20.90 -14.93
CA LYS A 817 11.47 -20.43 -14.07
C LYS A 817 11.99 -19.46 -13.04
N VAL A 818 11.15 -18.51 -12.62
CA VAL A 818 11.51 -17.51 -11.62
C VAL A 818 10.38 -17.39 -10.60
N PRO A 819 10.66 -17.33 -9.28
CA PRO A 819 9.62 -17.05 -8.31
C PRO A 819 9.13 -15.61 -8.48
N VAL A 820 7.84 -15.44 -8.73
CA VAL A 820 7.18 -14.17 -8.96
C VAL A 820 5.86 -14.06 -8.18
N TYR A 821 5.42 -12.84 -7.91
CA TYR A 821 4.06 -12.60 -7.43
C TYR A 821 3.57 -11.24 -7.91
N VAL A 822 2.25 -11.05 -7.94
CA VAL A 822 1.63 -9.78 -8.35
C VAL A 822 1.41 -8.91 -7.11
N ARG A 823 1.80 -7.64 -7.22
CA ARG A 823 1.45 -6.59 -6.25
C ARG A 823 0.41 -5.67 -6.91
N PRO A 824 -0.82 -5.63 -6.39
CA PRO A 824 -1.85 -4.71 -6.88
C PRO A 824 -1.39 -3.25 -6.84
N SER A 825 -1.85 -2.44 -7.77
CA SER A 825 -1.58 -1.00 -7.83
C SER A 825 -2.85 -0.17 -8.03
N THR A 826 -2.80 1.10 -7.65
CA THR A 826 -3.82 2.11 -7.99
C THR A 826 -3.67 2.66 -9.42
N PHE A 827 -2.59 2.29 -10.12
CA PHE A 827 -2.28 2.74 -11.48
C PHE A 827 -3.16 2.00 -12.49
N LYS A 828 -4.37 2.50 -12.71
CA LYS A 828 -5.43 1.83 -13.49
C LYS A 828 -5.98 2.76 -14.57
N LEU A 829 -6.37 2.19 -15.70
CA LEU A 829 -7.16 2.89 -16.70
C LEU A 829 -8.51 3.36 -16.11
N PRO A 830 -9.13 4.41 -16.69
CA PRO A 830 -10.48 4.80 -16.29
C PRO A 830 -11.47 3.66 -16.53
N SER A 831 -12.44 3.50 -15.64
CA SER A 831 -13.49 2.49 -15.79
C SER A 831 -14.35 2.71 -17.04
N ASP A 832 -14.51 3.96 -17.44
CA ASP A 832 -15.13 4.35 -18.72
C ASP A 832 -14.06 4.49 -19.82
N ALA A 833 -14.05 3.53 -20.75
CA ALA A 833 -13.10 3.50 -21.85
C ALA A 833 -13.24 4.70 -22.82
N SER A 834 -14.39 5.39 -22.84
CA SER A 834 -14.64 6.56 -23.68
C SER A 834 -13.90 7.81 -23.19
N LEU A 835 -13.44 7.84 -21.92
CA LEU A 835 -12.67 8.95 -21.40
C LEU A 835 -11.27 9.01 -22.04
N PRO A 836 -10.73 10.22 -22.28
CA PRO A 836 -9.38 10.35 -22.81
C PRO A 836 -8.32 10.02 -21.77
N VAL A 837 -7.14 9.60 -22.23
CA VAL A 837 -5.97 9.36 -21.37
C VAL A 837 -4.74 10.03 -21.95
N ILE A 838 -3.95 10.64 -21.07
CA ILE A 838 -2.65 11.27 -21.36
C ILE A 838 -1.59 10.52 -20.55
N MET A 839 -0.58 9.99 -21.22
CA MET A 839 0.43 9.12 -20.63
C MET A 839 1.82 9.68 -20.90
N VAL A 840 2.65 9.82 -19.86
CA VAL A 840 4.01 10.36 -19.96
C VAL A 840 4.99 9.34 -19.39
N GLY A 841 5.77 8.70 -20.26
CA GLY A 841 6.60 7.55 -19.88
C GLY A 841 7.92 7.44 -20.62
N PRO A 842 8.97 8.18 -20.24
CA PRO A 842 10.28 8.02 -20.85
C PRO A 842 10.99 6.73 -20.40
N GLY A 843 11.78 6.14 -21.30
CA GLY A 843 12.52 4.91 -21.06
C GLY A 843 11.59 3.76 -20.66
N THR A 844 11.97 2.99 -19.64
CA THR A 844 11.14 1.90 -19.11
C THR A 844 9.85 2.36 -18.45
N GLY A 845 9.66 3.67 -18.21
CA GLY A 845 8.38 4.25 -17.80
C GLY A 845 7.24 4.01 -18.80
N VAL A 846 7.56 3.62 -20.04
CA VAL A 846 6.55 3.21 -21.03
C VAL A 846 5.93 1.84 -20.76
N ALA A 847 6.50 1.03 -19.86
CA ALA A 847 6.05 -0.33 -19.57
C ALA A 847 4.53 -0.44 -19.30
N PRO A 848 3.95 0.26 -18.29
CA PRO A 848 2.51 0.19 -18.06
C PRO A 848 1.70 0.80 -19.21
N PHE A 849 2.25 1.76 -19.96
CA PHE A 849 1.56 2.38 -21.09
C PHE A 849 1.50 1.48 -22.32
N ARG A 850 2.48 0.60 -22.53
CA ARG A 850 2.35 -0.49 -23.50
C ARG A 850 1.11 -1.33 -23.17
N ALA A 851 0.92 -1.71 -21.91
CA ALA A 851 -0.26 -2.47 -21.48
C ALA A 851 -1.57 -1.67 -21.68
N PHE A 852 -1.59 -0.38 -21.33
CA PHE A 852 -2.77 0.46 -21.47
C PHE A 852 -3.19 0.64 -22.94
N VAL A 853 -2.22 0.90 -23.82
CA VAL A 853 -2.46 1.04 -25.26
C VAL A 853 -2.88 -0.30 -25.86
N GLN A 854 -2.25 -1.41 -25.45
CA GLN A 854 -2.63 -2.76 -25.85
C GLN A 854 -4.10 -3.07 -25.49
N GLU A 855 -4.53 -2.73 -24.27
CA GLU A 855 -5.91 -2.92 -23.82
C GLU A 855 -6.90 -2.07 -24.61
N ARG A 856 -6.62 -0.77 -24.76
CA ARG A 856 -7.49 0.17 -25.48
C ARG A 856 -7.59 -0.20 -26.97
N ALA A 857 -6.51 -0.65 -27.59
CA ALA A 857 -6.52 -1.14 -28.97
C ALA A 857 -7.38 -2.41 -29.12
N PHE A 858 -7.34 -3.31 -28.13
CA PHE A 858 -8.20 -4.51 -28.10
C PHE A 858 -9.68 -4.15 -27.94
N LEU A 859 -10.01 -3.21 -27.06
CA LEU A 859 -11.38 -2.71 -26.89
C LEU A 859 -11.92 -2.07 -28.17
N ALA A 860 -11.12 -1.22 -28.82
CA ALA A 860 -11.49 -0.60 -30.09
C ALA A 860 -11.73 -1.63 -31.21
N LYS A 861 -10.84 -2.64 -31.33
CA LYS A 861 -11.01 -3.76 -32.27
C LYS A 861 -12.26 -4.60 -31.98
N SER A 862 -12.68 -4.65 -30.71
CA SER A 862 -13.89 -5.34 -30.27
C SER A 862 -15.17 -4.51 -30.46
N GLY A 863 -15.07 -3.31 -31.05
CA GLY A 863 -16.19 -2.43 -31.35
C GLY A 863 -16.64 -1.55 -30.18
N GLN A 864 -15.88 -1.48 -29.08
CA GLN A 864 -16.17 -0.55 -27.99
C GLN A 864 -15.71 0.87 -28.31
N GLU A 865 -16.43 1.85 -27.79
CA GLU A 865 -16.03 3.25 -27.89
C GLU A 865 -14.86 3.53 -26.94
N VAL A 866 -13.73 3.90 -27.52
CA VAL A 866 -12.50 4.26 -26.80
C VAL A 866 -12.22 5.75 -27.00
N GLY A 867 -11.89 6.47 -25.93
CA GLY A 867 -11.50 7.88 -25.96
C GLY A 867 -10.12 8.13 -26.54
N GLN A 868 -9.76 9.40 -26.71
CA GLN A 868 -8.44 9.78 -27.21
C GLN A 868 -7.33 9.28 -26.27
N THR A 869 -6.25 8.76 -26.85
CA THR A 869 -5.16 8.07 -26.16
C THR A 869 -3.85 8.71 -26.58
N VAL A 870 -3.25 9.51 -25.72
CA VAL A 870 -2.04 10.28 -26.04
C VAL A 870 -0.87 9.75 -25.22
N LEU A 871 0.24 9.42 -25.90
CA LEU A 871 1.47 8.94 -25.28
C LEU A 871 2.64 9.89 -25.59
N PHE A 872 3.27 10.41 -24.55
CA PHE A 872 4.55 11.10 -24.59
C PHE A 872 5.66 10.13 -24.18
N PHE A 873 6.44 9.66 -25.15
CA PHE A 873 7.53 8.72 -24.96
C PHE A 873 8.89 9.42 -25.14
N GLY A 874 9.89 9.03 -24.36
CA GLY A 874 11.24 9.59 -24.49
C GLY A 874 12.32 8.51 -24.46
N CYS A 875 13.31 8.61 -25.35
CA CYS A 875 14.51 7.76 -25.32
C CYS A 875 15.77 8.54 -25.72
N ARG A 876 16.92 7.88 -25.87
CA ARG A 876 18.17 8.55 -26.27
C ARG A 876 18.19 8.77 -27.77
N ARG A 877 18.03 7.70 -28.54
CA ARG A 877 17.98 7.75 -30.01
C ARG A 877 16.99 6.72 -30.51
N ARG A 878 16.26 7.10 -31.56
CA ARG A 878 15.33 6.21 -32.26
C ARG A 878 15.96 4.88 -32.66
N SER A 879 17.18 4.91 -33.20
CA SER A 879 17.86 3.71 -33.69
C SER A 879 18.52 2.83 -32.62
N GLU A 880 18.50 3.23 -31.34
CA GLU A 880 19.26 2.56 -30.26
C GLU A 880 18.35 1.98 -29.18
N ASP A 881 17.45 2.80 -28.62
CA ASP A 881 16.67 2.46 -27.42
C ASP A 881 15.19 2.86 -27.51
N PHE A 882 14.62 2.86 -28.72
CA PHE A 882 13.18 3.00 -28.93
C PHE A 882 12.46 1.68 -28.62
N LEU A 883 11.92 1.60 -27.41
CA LEU A 883 11.17 0.44 -26.93
C LEU A 883 9.88 0.21 -27.74
N TYR A 884 9.69 -1.02 -28.21
CA TYR A 884 8.46 -1.50 -28.90
C TYR A 884 8.06 -0.72 -30.16
N GLU A 885 9.02 -0.14 -30.88
CA GLU A 885 8.76 0.73 -32.05
C GLU A 885 7.72 0.15 -33.03
N LYS A 886 7.80 -1.16 -33.32
CA LYS A 886 6.89 -1.84 -34.24
C LYS A 886 5.45 -1.92 -33.72
N GLU A 887 5.27 -2.17 -32.42
CA GLU A 887 3.93 -2.32 -31.84
C GLU A 887 3.14 -1.02 -31.85
N TRP A 888 3.82 0.13 -31.70
CA TRP A 888 3.15 1.43 -31.74
C TRP A 888 2.45 1.69 -33.08
N GLN A 889 2.98 1.14 -34.18
CA GLN A 889 2.32 1.20 -35.48
C GLN A 889 1.07 0.32 -35.50
N ASP A 890 1.14 -0.90 -34.97
CA ASP A 890 -0.03 -1.81 -34.89
C ASP A 890 -1.16 -1.22 -34.04
N TYR A 891 -0.81 -0.51 -32.96
CA TYR A 891 -1.79 0.19 -32.11
C TYR A 891 -2.37 1.43 -32.80
N LYS A 892 -1.57 2.15 -33.59
CA LYS A 892 -2.06 3.26 -34.42
C LYS A 892 -3.05 2.77 -35.48
N ASP A 893 -2.78 1.64 -36.11
CA ASP A 893 -3.69 1.02 -37.08
C ASP A 893 -5.01 0.57 -36.43
N ALA A 894 -4.97 0.16 -35.16
CA ALA A 894 -6.15 -0.25 -34.38
C ALA A 894 -7.02 0.91 -33.89
N LEU A 895 -6.39 2.00 -33.44
CA LEU A 895 -7.07 3.14 -32.79
C LEU A 895 -7.33 4.31 -33.75
N GLY A 896 -6.66 4.32 -34.91
CA GLY A 896 -6.74 5.42 -35.88
C GLY A 896 -6.29 6.75 -35.27
N GLU A 897 -6.99 7.84 -35.63
CA GLU A 897 -6.73 9.20 -35.15
C GLU A 897 -6.88 9.37 -33.62
N LYS A 898 -7.49 8.39 -32.94
CA LYS A 898 -7.64 8.40 -31.49
C LYS A 898 -6.32 8.12 -30.76
N PHE A 899 -5.30 7.55 -31.41
CA PHE A 899 -3.99 7.34 -30.81
C PHE A 899 -2.94 8.30 -31.34
N GLN A 900 -2.30 9.06 -30.45
CA GLN A 900 -1.22 9.98 -30.77
C GLN A 900 0.02 9.65 -29.96
N LEU A 901 1.16 9.53 -30.64
CA LEU A 901 2.46 9.25 -30.04
C LEU A 901 3.40 10.41 -30.32
N PHE A 902 3.85 11.07 -29.25
CA PHE A 902 4.85 12.14 -29.28
C PHE A 902 6.17 11.61 -28.72
N THR A 903 7.25 11.68 -29.49
CA THR A 903 8.54 11.09 -29.14
C THR A 903 9.63 12.12 -28.92
N ALA A 904 10.26 12.10 -27.74
CA ALA A 904 11.38 12.96 -27.39
C ALA A 904 12.72 12.17 -27.48
N PHE A 905 13.65 12.66 -28.29
CA PHE A 905 14.97 12.02 -28.44
C PHE A 905 16.07 12.89 -27.82
N SER A 906 16.56 12.47 -26.66
CA SER A 906 17.48 13.28 -25.84
C SER A 906 18.91 13.35 -26.38
N ARG A 907 19.28 12.50 -27.36
CA ARG A 907 20.65 12.42 -27.92
C ARG A 907 20.70 12.38 -29.44
N GLU A 908 19.58 12.57 -30.14
CA GLU A 908 19.55 12.49 -31.60
C GLU A 908 20.17 13.72 -32.27
N THR A 909 19.94 14.91 -31.71
CA THR A 909 20.56 16.16 -32.17
C THR A 909 21.48 16.76 -31.10
N SER A 910 22.11 17.91 -31.37
CA SER A 910 22.89 18.66 -30.40
C SER A 910 22.03 19.26 -29.27
N GLN A 911 20.75 19.52 -29.54
CA GLN A 911 19.79 19.97 -28.53
C GLN A 911 19.07 18.75 -27.94
N LYS A 912 19.12 18.63 -26.62
CA LYS A 912 18.41 17.53 -25.93
C LYS A 912 16.92 17.84 -25.87
N VAL A 913 16.11 16.93 -26.39
CA VAL A 913 14.65 16.99 -26.28
C VAL A 913 14.17 15.98 -25.24
N TYR A 914 13.33 16.44 -24.31
CA TYR A 914 12.73 15.63 -23.26
C TYR A 914 11.20 15.73 -23.34
N VAL A 915 10.48 14.86 -22.62
CA VAL A 915 9.02 14.78 -22.70
C VAL A 915 8.33 16.07 -22.25
N GLN A 916 8.87 16.80 -21.27
CA GLN A 916 8.34 18.08 -20.82
C GLN A 916 8.38 19.18 -21.90
N HIS A 917 9.34 19.11 -22.84
CA HIS A 917 9.35 20.04 -23.97
C HIS A 917 8.17 19.77 -24.91
N LEU A 918 7.86 18.49 -25.14
CA LEU A 918 6.71 18.09 -25.95
C LEU A 918 5.38 18.38 -25.26
N LEU A 919 5.33 18.28 -23.92
CA LEU A 919 4.15 18.69 -23.16
C LEU A 919 3.87 20.19 -23.33
N ALA A 920 4.91 21.03 -23.27
CA ALA A 920 4.76 22.47 -23.53
C ALA A 920 4.31 22.76 -24.97
N GLU A 921 4.88 22.07 -25.96
CA GLU A 921 4.49 22.20 -27.38
C GLU A 921 3.05 21.74 -27.65
N GLN A 922 2.54 20.77 -26.89
CA GLN A 922 1.19 20.20 -27.04
C GLN A 922 0.22 20.69 -25.96
N SER A 923 0.50 21.85 -25.36
CA SER A 923 -0.27 22.47 -24.28
C SER A 923 -1.76 22.58 -24.59
N ASP A 924 -2.12 23.08 -25.78
CA ASP A 924 -3.52 23.22 -26.23
C ASP A 924 -4.26 21.88 -26.27
N LEU A 925 -3.61 20.84 -26.79
CA LEU A 925 -4.17 19.49 -26.86
C LEU A 925 -4.38 18.91 -25.46
N ILE A 926 -3.35 18.99 -24.61
CA ILE A 926 -3.40 18.50 -23.23
C ILE A 926 -4.53 19.20 -22.46
N TYR A 927 -4.58 20.53 -22.55
CA TYR A 927 -5.60 21.32 -21.88
C TYR A 927 -7.01 20.96 -22.36
N SER A 928 -7.22 20.87 -23.69
CA SER A 928 -8.50 20.46 -24.26
C SER A 928 -8.94 19.08 -23.75
N LEU A 929 -8.01 18.11 -23.68
CA LEU A 929 -8.30 16.78 -23.16
C LEU A 929 -8.65 16.80 -21.67
N LEU A 930 -7.93 17.56 -20.84
CA LEU A 930 -8.21 17.71 -19.42
C LEU A 930 -9.60 18.32 -19.18
N GLN A 931 -10.05 19.28 -20.01
CA GLN A 931 -11.44 19.79 -19.96
C GLN A 931 -12.49 18.71 -20.24
N HIS A 932 -12.13 17.68 -21.01
CA HIS A 932 -12.97 16.50 -21.24
C HIS A 932 -12.68 15.37 -20.24
N LYS A 933 -12.23 15.72 -19.03
CA LYS A 933 -11.98 14.81 -17.91
C LYS A 933 -10.94 13.72 -18.24
N ALA A 934 -9.93 14.06 -19.04
CA ALA A 934 -8.84 13.14 -19.32
C ALA A 934 -8.09 12.75 -18.05
N TYR A 935 -7.70 11.48 -17.96
CA TYR A 935 -6.80 11.02 -16.90
C TYR A 935 -5.35 11.25 -17.33
N PHE A 936 -4.53 11.77 -16.41
CA PHE A 936 -3.12 12.06 -16.65
C PHE A 936 -2.25 11.08 -15.86
N TYR A 937 -1.34 10.39 -16.55
CA TYR A 937 -0.48 9.37 -15.97
C TYR A 937 0.99 9.70 -16.21
N VAL A 938 1.81 9.57 -15.17
CA VAL A 938 3.27 9.70 -15.24
C VAL A 938 3.92 8.43 -14.74
N CYS A 939 4.90 7.91 -15.47
CA CYS A 939 5.68 6.74 -15.04
C CYS A 939 7.13 6.88 -15.51
N GLY A 940 8.10 6.54 -14.66
CA GLY A 940 9.52 6.60 -15.00
C GLY A 940 10.38 7.14 -13.86
N ASP A 941 11.42 7.89 -14.21
CA ASP A 941 12.38 8.46 -13.24
C ASP A 941 11.72 9.49 -12.31
N ALA A 942 11.59 9.15 -11.03
CA ALA A 942 11.07 10.06 -10.01
C ALA A 942 12.05 11.21 -9.69
N ALA A 943 13.37 11.00 -9.85
CA ALA A 943 14.38 11.93 -9.35
C ALA A 943 14.45 13.27 -10.10
N HIS A 944 14.08 13.27 -11.38
CA HIS A 944 14.13 14.47 -12.21
C HIS A 944 12.86 14.63 -13.04
N MET A 945 12.46 13.57 -13.75
CA MET A 945 11.40 13.67 -14.75
C MET A 945 10.02 13.98 -14.16
N ALA A 946 9.65 13.34 -13.05
CA ALA A 946 8.35 13.60 -12.41
C ALA A 946 8.17 15.08 -12.04
N LYS A 947 9.23 15.69 -11.48
CA LYS A 947 9.24 17.12 -11.13
C LYS A 947 9.13 18.02 -12.37
N ASP A 948 9.94 17.77 -13.39
CA ASP A 948 9.91 18.55 -14.64
C ASP A 948 8.53 18.48 -15.34
N VAL A 949 7.84 17.33 -15.27
CA VAL A 949 6.50 17.16 -15.81
C VAL A 949 5.45 17.92 -14.99
N ASN A 950 5.53 17.86 -13.65
CA ASN A 950 4.63 18.64 -12.78
C ASN A 950 4.81 20.15 -12.98
N GLU A 951 6.05 20.63 -13.09
CA GLU A 951 6.33 22.04 -13.40
C GLU A 951 5.73 22.44 -14.76
N ALA A 952 5.86 21.59 -15.79
CA ALA A 952 5.24 21.84 -17.09
C ALA A 952 3.71 21.90 -17.02
N LEU A 953 3.07 21.07 -16.18
CA LEU A 953 1.62 21.09 -15.96
C LEU A 953 1.16 22.35 -15.20
N ALA A 954 1.89 22.76 -14.15
CA ALA A 954 1.57 23.97 -13.38
C ALA A 954 1.55 25.23 -14.27
N HIS A 955 2.46 25.32 -15.24
CA HIS A 955 2.47 26.41 -16.21
C HIS A 955 1.24 26.42 -17.15
N LEU A 956 0.57 25.29 -17.36
CA LEU A 956 -0.70 25.25 -18.11
C LEU A 956 -1.85 25.92 -17.34
N GLU A 957 -1.82 25.86 -16.00
CA GLU A 957 -2.83 26.48 -15.13
C GLU A 957 -2.62 28.00 -15.01
N GLU A 958 -1.38 28.47 -15.02
CA GLU A 958 -1.05 29.90 -15.04
C GLU A 958 -1.53 30.61 -16.33
N TYR A 959 -1.50 29.92 -17.48
CA TYR A 959 -2.08 30.40 -18.74
C TYR A 959 -3.61 30.68 -18.62
N GLN A 960 -4.33 29.94 -17.77
CA GLN A 960 -5.75 30.21 -17.46
C GLN A 960 -5.97 31.43 -16.57
N GLY A 961 -5.07 31.67 -15.62
CA GLY A 961 -5.13 32.84 -14.75
C GLY A 961 -5.12 34.13 -15.58
N ILE A 962 -4.37 34.13 -16.67
CA ILE A 962 -4.28 35.24 -17.62
C ILE A 962 -5.60 35.43 -18.38
N ASP A 963 -6.16 34.37 -18.96
CA ASP A 963 -7.39 34.46 -19.78
C ASP A 963 -8.65 34.75 -18.94
N LYS A 964 -8.75 34.18 -17.74
CA LYS A 964 -9.84 34.48 -16.77
C LYS A 964 -9.70 35.88 -16.17
N THR A 965 -8.49 36.37 -15.90
CA THR A 965 -8.28 37.74 -15.39
C THR A 965 -8.57 38.79 -16.46
N LEU A 966 -8.23 38.52 -17.73
CA LEU A 966 -8.60 39.36 -18.87
C LEU A 966 -10.13 39.43 -19.06
N GLY A 967 -10.83 38.31 -18.87
CA GLY A 967 -12.29 38.27 -18.88
C GLY A 967 -12.95 38.95 -17.66
N PHE A 968 -12.37 38.80 -16.47
CA PHE A 968 -12.91 39.37 -15.22
C PHE A 968 -12.72 40.89 -15.11
N LEU A 969 -11.65 41.44 -15.70
CA LEU A 969 -11.37 42.88 -15.70
C LEU A 969 -12.15 43.68 -16.76
N ASN A 970 -12.91 43.00 -17.65
CA ASN A 970 -13.70 43.59 -18.72
C ASN A 970 -12.93 44.67 -19.52
N MET A 971 -11.62 44.47 -19.72
CA MET A 971 -10.78 45.42 -20.43
C MET A 971 -11.04 45.29 -21.93
N PRO A 972 -11.47 46.36 -22.63
CA PRO A 972 -11.55 46.31 -24.08
C PRO A 972 -10.15 46.18 -24.67
N LYS A 973 -10.01 45.43 -25.78
CA LYS A 973 -8.79 45.48 -26.60
C LYS A 973 -8.53 46.94 -26.95
N SER A 974 -7.34 47.45 -26.62
CA SER A 974 -6.94 48.83 -26.91
C SER A 974 -7.22 49.17 -28.38
N THR A 975 -7.84 50.32 -28.63
CA THR A 975 -8.14 50.81 -29.98
C THR A 975 -6.89 51.22 -30.78
N ASP A 976 -5.73 51.30 -30.13
CA ASP A 976 -4.44 51.61 -30.75
C ASP A 976 -3.55 50.37 -30.95
N HIS A 977 -4.15 49.17 -30.86
CA HIS A 977 -3.47 47.91 -31.11
C HIS A 977 -3.18 47.74 -32.60
N LYS A 978 -1.90 47.81 -32.98
CA LYS A 978 -1.47 47.46 -34.33
C LYS A 978 -1.38 45.95 -34.45
N ALA A 979 -2.40 45.33 -35.05
CA ALA A 979 -2.53 43.88 -35.19
C ALA A 979 -1.29 43.19 -35.81
N GLU A 980 -0.52 43.90 -36.62
CA GLU A 980 0.73 43.43 -37.23
C GLU A 980 1.87 43.17 -36.23
N PHE A 981 1.79 43.68 -34.99
CA PHE A 981 2.82 43.52 -33.95
C PHE A 981 2.36 42.69 -32.73
N ALA A 982 1.15 42.11 -32.76
CA ALA A 982 0.55 41.43 -31.61
C ALA A 982 1.40 40.29 -31.02
N LYS A 983 2.09 39.54 -31.88
CA LYS A 983 2.95 38.41 -31.45
C LYS A 983 4.25 38.87 -30.79
N GLU A 984 4.81 40.00 -31.21
CA GLU A 984 5.98 40.63 -30.58
C GLU A 984 5.61 41.28 -29.24
N GLU A 985 4.40 41.83 -29.15
CA GLU A 985 3.87 42.44 -27.92
C GLU A 985 3.71 41.39 -26.80
N GLU A 986 3.21 40.21 -27.16
CA GLU A 986 3.06 39.05 -26.28
C GLU A 986 4.43 38.52 -25.79
N GLU A 987 5.43 38.40 -26.69
CA GLU A 987 6.79 37.99 -26.33
C GLU A 987 7.49 38.97 -25.36
N ILE A 988 7.30 40.29 -25.55
CA ILE A 988 7.92 41.31 -24.69
C ILE A 988 7.24 41.35 -23.31
N LEU A 989 5.92 41.20 -23.24
CA LEU A 989 5.17 41.11 -21.99
C LEU A 989 5.54 39.85 -21.20
N GLU A 990 5.69 38.71 -21.88
CA GLU A 990 6.21 37.49 -21.26
C GLU A 990 7.61 37.67 -20.67
N GLN A 991 8.53 38.34 -21.39
CA GLN A 991 9.89 38.57 -20.90
C GLN A 991 9.93 39.53 -19.70
N LEU A 992 9.10 40.57 -19.69
CA LEU A 992 8.92 41.48 -18.56
C LEU A 992 8.40 40.74 -17.32
N TYR A 993 7.41 39.86 -17.49
CA TYR A 993 6.82 39.10 -16.39
C TYR A 993 7.79 38.03 -15.86
N LYS A 994 8.52 37.34 -16.74
CA LYS A 994 9.61 36.41 -16.39
C LYS A 994 10.76 37.11 -15.64
N GLY A 995 11.08 38.35 -16.00
CA GLY A 995 12.04 39.20 -15.31
C GLY A 995 11.57 39.63 -13.90
N TRP A 996 10.28 39.98 -13.77
CA TRP A 996 9.66 40.37 -12.50
C TRP A 996 9.53 39.18 -11.52
N LEU A 997 9.16 37.99 -12.02
CA LEU A 997 9.09 36.75 -11.24
C LEU A 997 10.46 36.23 -10.78
N ARG A 998 11.53 36.39 -11.58
CA ARG A 998 12.90 36.04 -11.16
C ARG A 998 13.38 36.85 -9.96
N TYR A 999 12.93 38.10 -9.81
CA TYR A 999 13.29 38.97 -8.71
C TYR A 999 12.58 38.57 -7.40
N TRP A 1000 11.38 38.00 -7.47
CA TRP A 1000 10.60 37.64 -6.28
C TRP A 1000 10.95 36.27 -5.70
N ASN A 1001 11.48 35.35 -6.52
CA ASN A 1001 11.63 33.94 -6.13
C ASN A 1001 13.05 33.46 -5.76
N LYS A 1002 14.10 34.31 -5.71
CA LYS A 1002 15.46 33.78 -5.48
C LYS A 1002 16.34 34.39 -4.38
N GLU A 1003 16.04 35.55 -3.79
CA GLU A 1003 16.92 36.12 -2.75
C GLU A 1003 16.20 36.73 -1.53
N SER A 1004 14.89 36.57 -1.37
CA SER A 1004 14.15 37.17 -0.25
C SER A 1004 13.92 36.25 0.96
N MET A 1005 14.30 34.96 0.90
CA MET A 1005 13.98 34.02 1.98
C MET A 1005 15.12 33.72 2.96
N HIS A 1006 16.40 34.05 2.68
CA HIS A 1006 17.52 33.59 3.53
C HIS A 1006 18.59 34.68 3.82
N ASP A 1007 18.21 35.81 4.43
CA ASP A 1007 19.17 36.67 5.15
C ASP A 1007 18.51 37.30 6.40
N PRO A 1008 18.93 36.95 7.64
CA PRO A 1008 18.34 37.49 8.87
C PRO A 1008 18.69 38.96 9.17
N GLY A 1009 19.29 39.70 8.23
CA GLY A 1009 19.82 41.04 8.50
C GLY A 1009 19.68 42.07 7.37
N ALA A 1010 18.51 42.22 6.74
CA ALA A 1010 18.32 43.22 5.68
C ALA A 1010 17.15 44.18 5.94
N ASN A 1011 17.35 45.10 6.89
CA ASN A 1011 16.48 46.27 7.11
C ASN A 1011 16.86 47.44 6.18
N GLN A 1012 17.05 47.17 4.88
CA GLN A 1012 17.30 48.18 3.83
C GLN A 1012 16.87 47.63 2.46
N SER A 1013 15.81 48.21 1.91
CA SER A 1013 15.32 48.00 0.55
C SER A 1013 16.43 48.23 -0.50
N ARG A 1014 17.03 47.17 -1.04
CA ARG A 1014 17.83 47.25 -2.28
C ARG A 1014 16.87 47.29 -3.46
N ARG A 1015 16.81 48.45 -4.12
CA ARG A 1015 15.99 48.73 -5.31
C ARG A 1015 16.51 47.99 -6.55
N PHE A 1016 15.62 47.78 -7.53
CA PHE A 1016 15.68 47.12 -8.85
C PHE A 1016 16.87 47.41 -9.83
N TYR A 1017 18.06 47.82 -9.39
CA TYR A 1017 19.02 48.59 -10.22
C TYR A 1017 20.26 47.88 -10.81
N ASP A 1018 20.42 46.56 -10.78
CA ASP A 1018 21.68 45.91 -11.23
C ASP A 1018 21.59 45.16 -12.58
N PHE A 1019 21.05 45.80 -13.62
CA PHE A 1019 21.33 45.42 -15.02
C PHE A 1019 22.39 46.34 -15.61
N LYS A 1020 23.44 45.74 -16.18
CA LYS A 1020 24.66 46.42 -16.68
C LYS A 1020 24.44 47.45 -17.81
N GLU A 1021 23.21 47.57 -18.32
CA GLU A 1021 22.85 48.38 -19.50
C GLU A 1021 21.61 49.27 -19.25
N MET A 1022 21.12 49.37 -18.01
CA MET A 1022 19.96 50.19 -17.67
C MET A 1022 20.35 51.68 -17.63
N LEU A 1023 19.68 52.51 -18.43
CA LEU A 1023 19.80 53.98 -18.37
C LEU A 1023 18.57 54.55 -17.67
N SER A 1024 18.65 54.80 -16.36
CA SER A 1024 17.67 55.59 -15.62
C SER A 1024 18.06 57.08 -15.69
N TYR A 1025 17.09 57.97 -15.92
CA TYR A 1025 17.30 59.42 -15.88
C TYR A 1025 16.46 60.01 -14.75
N ASP A 1026 17.12 60.59 -13.75
CA ASP A 1026 16.50 61.46 -12.74
C ASP A 1026 16.64 62.93 -13.19
N MET A 1027 15.58 63.74 -13.06
CA MET A 1027 15.61 65.16 -13.40
C MET A 1027 16.39 66.05 -12.41
N PHE A 1028 16.87 65.53 -11.27
CA PHE A 1028 17.58 66.36 -10.27
C PHE A 1028 19.10 66.14 -10.16
N GLY A 1029 19.76 65.85 -11.29
CA GLY A 1029 21.21 66.02 -11.50
C GLY A 1029 22.00 64.72 -11.29
N THR A 1030 22.93 64.32 -12.14
CA THR A 1030 23.86 65.07 -13.00
C THR A 1030 24.30 64.23 -14.21
N THR A 1031 24.21 64.81 -15.42
CA THR A 1031 24.80 64.44 -16.74
C THR A 1031 23.91 63.65 -17.76
N MET A 1032 23.69 64.25 -18.94
CA MET A 1032 22.85 63.83 -20.11
C MET A 1032 23.67 63.06 -21.20
N ARG A 1033 23.12 62.34 -22.21
CA ARG A 1033 22.31 62.81 -23.38
C ARG A 1033 21.86 61.68 -24.33
N GLY A 1034 20.63 61.75 -24.87
CA GLY A 1034 20.33 61.29 -26.25
C GLY A 1034 18.89 60.81 -26.61
N LYS A 1035 18.25 61.49 -27.58
CA LYS A 1035 17.14 61.10 -28.50
C LYS A 1035 15.82 60.50 -27.94
N PHE A 1036 15.31 60.97 -26.82
CA PHE A 1036 13.90 60.70 -26.45
C PHE A 1036 13.13 61.97 -26.05
N LYS A 1037 13.81 62.95 -25.44
CA LYS A 1037 13.23 64.25 -25.04
C LYS A 1037 12.61 65.04 -26.21
N GLU A 1038 13.25 65.06 -27.37
CA GLU A 1038 12.77 65.80 -28.56
C GLU A 1038 11.44 65.28 -29.14
N HIS A 1039 11.05 64.03 -28.84
CA HIS A 1039 9.77 63.49 -29.28
C HIS A 1039 8.61 63.92 -28.36
N PHE A 1040 8.91 64.21 -27.09
CA PHE A 1040 7.90 64.46 -26.06
C PHE A 1040 7.53 65.93 -25.90
N GLU A 1041 8.40 66.87 -26.31
CA GLU A 1041 8.11 68.32 -26.33
C GLU A 1041 7.04 68.73 -27.36
N ASN A 1042 6.53 67.80 -28.18
CA ASN A 1042 5.47 68.06 -29.18
C ASN A 1042 4.03 67.82 -28.68
N VAL A 1043 3.82 67.52 -27.39
CA VAL A 1043 2.48 67.39 -26.80
C VAL A 1043 2.01 68.77 -26.34
N PHE A 1044 0.95 69.28 -26.98
CA PHE A 1044 0.41 70.64 -26.79
C PHE A 1044 0.01 70.92 -25.33
N PRO A 1045 0.60 71.92 -24.65
CA PRO A 1045 0.15 72.34 -23.33
C PRO A 1045 -0.96 73.40 -23.44
N TYR A 1046 -2.09 73.19 -22.76
CA TYR A 1046 -3.11 74.22 -22.54
C TYR A 1046 -2.83 74.94 -21.21
N TYR A 1047 -2.91 76.27 -21.19
CA TYR A 1047 -2.45 77.15 -20.11
C TYR A 1047 -3.63 77.81 -19.37
N VAL A 1048 -3.73 77.64 -18.04
CA VAL A 1048 -4.32 78.64 -17.10
C VAL A 1048 -3.67 78.48 -15.71
N ASP A 1049 -3.19 79.58 -15.12
CA ASP A 1049 -2.71 79.74 -13.73
C ASP A 1049 -1.49 78.93 -13.24
N GLY A 1050 -0.49 78.80 -14.11
CA GLY A 1050 0.84 79.32 -13.74
C GLY A 1050 1.83 78.44 -12.97
N GLN A 1051 1.70 77.11 -12.93
CA GLN A 1051 2.86 76.22 -12.69
C GLN A 1051 2.54 74.76 -13.08
N MET A 1052 3.28 74.22 -14.04
CA MET A 1052 3.22 72.81 -14.43
C MET A 1052 4.60 72.21 -14.23
N GLU A 1053 4.72 71.20 -13.37
CA GLU A 1053 5.98 70.49 -13.11
C GLU A 1053 5.78 69.00 -13.38
N TYR A 1054 6.53 68.48 -14.36
CA TYR A 1054 6.66 67.04 -14.60
C TYR A 1054 7.51 66.45 -13.47
N LYS A 1055 7.03 65.39 -12.82
CA LYS A 1055 7.75 64.85 -11.66
C LYS A 1055 8.57 63.61 -11.97
N ASP A 1056 8.08 62.62 -12.71
CA ASP A 1056 8.82 61.37 -12.88
C ASP A 1056 8.62 60.72 -14.26
N LEU A 1057 9.72 60.48 -14.97
CA LEU A 1057 9.77 59.69 -16.21
C LEU A 1057 10.69 58.49 -15.99
N GLU A 1058 10.12 57.30 -15.87
CA GLU A 1058 10.87 56.06 -15.68
C GLU A 1058 10.87 55.25 -16.99
N ILE A 1059 12.05 55.05 -17.57
CA ILE A 1059 12.22 54.29 -18.81
C ILE A 1059 13.09 53.06 -18.50
N VAL A 1060 12.52 51.89 -18.72
CA VAL A 1060 13.18 50.60 -18.58
C VAL A 1060 13.49 50.07 -19.98
N VAL A 1061 14.73 50.24 -20.43
CA VAL A 1061 15.19 49.69 -21.71
C VAL A 1061 15.37 48.17 -21.55
N LEU A 1062 14.61 47.39 -22.33
CA LEU A 1062 14.62 45.92 -22.25
C LEU A 1062 15.67 45.32 -23.18
N SER A 1063 16.00 46.02 -24.27
CA SER A 1063 17.06 45.65 -25.23
C SER A 1063 17.50 46.86 -26.06
N PRO A 1064 18.57 46.76 -26.88
CA PRO A 1064 19.02 47.86 -27.75
C PRO A 1064 17.97 48.40 -28.74
N THR A 1065 16.90 47.64 -28.98
CA THR A 1065 15.82 47.97 -29.93
C THR A 1065 14.45 48.15 -29.27
N HIS A 1066 14.26 47.78 -28.00
CA HIS A 1066 12.95 47.84 -27.31
C HIS A 1066 13.04 48.40 -25.88
N ALA A 1067 12.07 49.21 -25.49
CA ALA A 1067 11.97 49.81 -24.17
C ALA A 1067 10.54 49.79 -23.65
N PHE A 1068 10.39 49.57 -22.34
CA PHE A 1068 9.17 49.80 -21.59
C PHE A 1068 9.29 51.14 -20.87
N THR A 1069 8.24 51.93 -20.83
CA THR A 1069 8.30 53.24 -20.16
C THR A 1069 7.02 53.52 -19.39
N THR A 1070 7.17 54.11 -18.21
CA THR A 1070 6.10 54.64 -17.38
C THR A 1070 6.42 56.10 -17.04
N CYS A 1071 5.51 57.00 -17.40
CA CYS A 1071 5.59 58.42 -17.06
C CYS A 1071 4.46 58.78 -16.11
N TYR A 1072 4.79 59.49 -15.04
CA TYR A 1072 3.82 60.09 -14.13
C TYR A 1072 3.83 61.60 -14.35
N GLN A 1073 2.76 62.09 -14.97
CA GLN A 1073 2.54 63.52 -15.15
C GLN A 1073 1.63 64.02 -14.04
N HIS A 1074 2.18 64.86 -13.17
CA HIS A 1074 1.42 65.50 -12.12
C HIS A 1074 1.06 66.91 -12.56
N THR A 1075 -0.19 67.33 -12.36
CA THR A 1075 -0.68 68.65 -12.75
C THR A 1075 -1.53 69.19 -11.63
N TRP A 1076 -1.14 70.34 -11.09
CA TRP A 1076 -1.87 71.01 -10.03
C TRP A 1076 -1.99 72.50 -10.34
N GLY A 1077 -3.11 73.10 -9.96
CA GLY A 1077 -3.40 74.49 -10.29
C GLY A 1077 -4.75 74.94 -9.74
N LYS A 1078 -5.23 76.08 -10.20
CA LYS A 1078 -6.60 76.55 -9.96
C LYS A 1078 -7.30 76.76 -11.28
N ALA A 1079 -8.50 76.21 -11.42
CA ALA A 1079 -9.37 76.45 -12.57
C ALA A 1079 -10.68 77.06 -12.05
N GLY A 1080 -11.04 78.25 -12.51
CA GLY A 1080 -12.25 78.96 -12.03
C GLY A 1080 -12.22 79.39 -10.56
N GLY A 1081 -11.05 79.38 -9.90
CA GLY A 1081 -10.89 79.68 -8.48
C GLY A 1081 -10.76 78.46 -7.58
N ASP A 1082 -11.13 77.27 -8.07
CA ASP A 1082 -11.07 76.02 -7.33
C ASP A 1082 -9.73 75.28 -7.57
N PRO A 1083 -9.05 74.83 -6.51
CA PRO A 1083 -7.80 74.10 -6.65
C PRO A 1083 -8.03 72.69 -7.18
N PHE A 1084 -7.30 72.30 -8.23
CA PHE A 1084 -7.25 70.93 -8.72
C PHE A 1084 -5.84 70.36 -8.59
N ASN A 1085 -5.76 69.06 -8.33
CA ASN A 1085 -4.51 68.33 -8.23
C ASN A 1085 -4.71 66.92 -8.81
N ILE A 1086 -4.10 66.66 -9.96
CA ILE A 1086 -4.41 65.53 -10.82
C ILE A 1086 -3.12 64.83 -11.25
N THR A 1087 -3.10 63.51 -11.16
CA THR A 1087 -2.01 62.67 -11.70
C THR A 1087 -2.50 61.87 -12.90
N PHE A 1088 -1.73 61.90 -13.98
CA PHE A 1088 -1.87 60.99 -15.12
C PHE A 1088 -0.72 59.99 -15.10
N ARG A 1089 -1.05 58.72 -15.39
CA ARG A 1089 -0.04 57.67 -15.62
C ARG A 1089 -0.13 57.21 -17.07
N ARG A 1090 0.97 57.39 -17.80
CA ARG A 1090 1.13 56.93 -19.17
C ARG A 1090 2.15 55.81 -19.19
N THR A 1091 1.74 54.63 -19.66
CA THR A 1091 2.58 53.44 -19.70
C THR A 1091 2.56 52.87 -21.11
N GLY A 1092 3.69 52.43 -21.64
CA GLY A 1092 3.70 51.83 -22.98
C GLY A 1092 5.01 51.15 -23.35
N ILE A 1093 5.02 50.59 -24.55
CA ILE A 1093 6.15 49.88 -25.15
C ILE A 1093 6.60 50.67 -26.38
N ALA A 1094 7.89 50.96 -26.47
CA ALA A 1094 8.53 51.67 -27.58
C ALA A 1094 9.60 50.82 -28.26
N ARG A 1095 9.66 50.89 -29.60
CA ARG A 1095 10.68 50.24 -30.43
C ARG A 1095 11.48 51.26 -31.22
N LYS A 1096 12.78 51.00 -31.39
CA LYS A 1096 13.64 51.81 -32.24
C LYS A 1096 13.49 51.39 -33.70
N GLN A 1097 12.91 52.25 -34.53
CA GLN A 1097 12.76 52.07 -35.98
C GLN A 1097 13.54 53.18 -36.70
N ASP A 1098 14.40 52.81 -37.65
CA ASP A 1098 15.26 53.75 -38.40
C ASP A 1098 16.09 54.70 -37.51
N GLY A 1099 16.54 54.18 -36.35
CA GLY A 1099 17.35 54.93 -35.39
C GLY A 1099 16.58 55.92 -34.50
N GLN A 1100 15.25 55.98 -34.61
CA GLN A 1100 14.36 56.77 -33.75
C GLN A 1100 13.40 55.87 -32.96
N TRP A 1101 13.06 56.27 -31.73
CA TRP A 1101 12.12 55.52 -30.90
C TRP A 1101 10.67 55.86 -31.30
N LYS A 1102 9.85 54.84 -31.48
CA LYS A 1102 8.42 54.95 -31.80
C LYS A 1102 7.61 54.05 -30.87
N TRP A 1103 6.46 54.54 -30.41
CA TRP A 1103 5.51 53.74 -29.64
C TRP A 1103 4.90 52.65 -30.52
N ILE A 1104 4.93 51.42 -30.00
CA ILE A 1104 4.27 50.27 -30.61
C ILE A 1104 3.03 49.85 -29.83
N HIS A 1105 2.99 50.14 -28.52
CA HIS A 1105 1.81 50.05 -27.68
C HIS A 1105 1.80 51.20 -26.67
N GLU A 1106 0.61 51.76 -26.40
CA GLU A 1106 0.44 52.84 -25.45
C GLU A 1106 -0.85 52.66 -24.65
N HIS A 1107 -0.76 52.85 -23.34
CA HIS A 1107 -1.89 52.85 -22.42
C HIS A 1107 -1.88 54.12 -21.58
N LEU A 1108 -2.94 54.93 -21.72
CA LEU A 1108 -3.16 56.12 -20.90
C LEU A 1108 -4.17 55.77 -19.80
N SER A 1109 -3.77 55.99 -18.54
CA SER A 1109 -4.68 55.80 -17.40
C SER A 1109 -5.25 57.17 -17.01
N PHE A 1110 -6.57 57.27 -16.97
CA PHE A 1110 -7.33 58.52 -16.79
C PHE A 1110 -7.14 59.15 -15.38
N PRO A 1111 -7.34 60.48 -15.25
CA PRO A 1111 -6.90 61.25 -14.09
C PRO A 1111 -7.58 60.87 -12.79
N VAL A 1112 -6.79 60.69 -11.72
CA VAL A 1112 -7.30 60.63 -10.35
C VAL A 1112 -7.15 62.01 -9.71
N ASN A 1113 -8.24 62.56 -9.17
CA ASN A 1113 -8.18 63.78 -8.38
C ASN A 1113 -7.59 63.45 -7.00
N MET A 1114 -6.34 63.86 -6.78
CA MET A 1114 -5.58 63.51 -5.58
C MET A 1114 -6.06 64.26 -4.33
N ALA A 1115 -6.80 65.35 -4.49
CA ALA A 1115 -7.39 66.08 -3.37
C ALA A 1115 -8.64 65.38 -2.82
N THR A 1116 -9.48 64.83 -3.69
CA THR A 1116 -10.73 64.17 -3.30
C THR A 1116 -10.63 62.64 -3.22
N ARG A 1117 -9.56 62.04 -3.78
CA ARG A 1117 -9.33 60.59 -3.90
C ARG A 1117 -10.43 59.83 -4.66
N GLN A 1118 -11.28 60.52 -5.41
CA GLN A 1118 -12.26 59.88 -6.29
C GLN A 1118 -11.67 59.72 -7.69
N ALA A 1119 -11.84 58.52 -8.25
CA ALA A 1119 -11.61 58.23 -9.66
C ALA A 1119 -12.94 58.45 -10.40
N ASP A 1120 -12.96 59.33 -11.39
CA ASP A 1120 -14.17 59.60 -12.18
C ASP A 1120 -14.35 58.45 -13.19
N TYR A 1121 -15.24 57.51 -12.89
CA TYR A 1121 -15.46 56.30 -13.70
C TYR A 1121 -16.51 56.45 -14.81
N ASN A 1122 -17.01 57.66 -15.08
CA ASN A 1122 -18.03 57.86 -16.09
C ASN A 1122 -17.58 58.82 -17.20
N CYS A 1123 -16.95 58.26 -18.23
CA CYS A 1123 -17.00 58.82 -19.58
C CYS A 1123 -17.19 57.67 -20.58
N GLU A 1124 -18.41 57.13 -20.62
CA GLU A 1124 -18.92 56.49 -21.85
C GLU A 1124 -19.13 57.59 -22.90
N SER A 1125 -18.07 57.97 -23.61
CA SER A 1125 -18.22 58.71 -24.87
C SER A 1125 -16.93 58.66 -25.67
N ASN A 1126 -17.07 58.25 -26.92
CA ASN A 1126 -16.12 58.42 -28.01
C ASN A 1126 -15.31 59.73 -27.85
N ALA A 1127 -14.01 59.64 -27.57
CA ALA A 1127 -13.17 60.77 -27.14
C ALA A 1127 -13.08 61.94 -28.16
N LEU A 1128 -13.57 61.72 -29.39
CA LEU A 1128 -13.67 62.74 -30.43
C LEU A 1128 -14.97 63.58 -30.35
N GLU A 1129 -16.04 63.11 -29.68
CA GLU A 1129 -17.31 63.84 -29.58
C GLU A 1129 -17.47 64.64 -28.27
N SER A 1130 -16.69 64.33 -27.23
CA SER A 1130 -16.74 65.00 -25.91
C SER A 1130 -16.14 66.42 -25.87
N PHE A 1131 -15.68 66.97 -27.00
CA PHE A 1131 -15.19 68.35 -27.11
C PHE A 1131 -16.27 69.38 -27.51
N LYS A 1132 -17.53 69.19 -27.06
CA LYS A 1132 -18.57 70.21 -27.21
C LYS A 1132 -19.49 70.35 -25.98
N PHE A 1133 -19.10 71.27 -25.10
CA PHE A 1133 -19.91 72.32 -24.45
C PHE A 1133 -18.87 73.44 -24.14
N GLN A 1134 -18.76 74.58 -24.84
CA GLN A 1134 -19.64 75.78 -24.92
C GLN A 1134 -20.10 76.26 -23.53
N GLU A 1135 -19.73 77.43 -23.00
CA GLU A 1135 -19.16 78.68 -23.59
C GLU A 1135 -17.63 78.83 -23.57
#